data_AF-A0A971ZU08-F1
#
_entry.id   AF-A0A971ZU08-F1
#
_cell.length_a   1.000
_cell.length_b   1.000
_cell.length_c   1.000
_cell.angle_alpha   90.00
_cell.angle_beta   90.00
_cell.angle_gamma   90.00
#
_symmetry.space_group_name_H-M   'P 1'
#
loop_
_entity.id
_entity.type
_entity.pdbx_description
1 polymer ?
#
loop_
_entity_poly.entity_id
_entity_poly.type
_entity_poly.pdbx_seq_one_letter_code
_entity_poly.pdbx_strand_id
1 'polypeptide(L)'
;MKKTLSNYWPVLLVALGLCLFSAATHGASVPVILDTDIGDDIDDTWALAMLLGMPELDLKLIVTDYGNTPERTRLVAKILQRAGRTDIPIGTGIKTGNDSLAQERWVGDFDLSAYPGQVHADGVAALIDTINAQQHPVTLITIGPVPNIKEALRRDPSIAAKARVVCTGGRIYKGFENGGRPLADWNVRADAASWQALVAAPWTITTSPLDASEELVLRGESYATVAASQDPLARIVMENYEHWTYRSHYPRDASSILYDTAAVYLAASEQYALIQTLTLTVDDEGHTRITPGGKPVRCQLGWQDRQAFDALLVQTLTGAPRAARHAEPQLVQDVLEGKRQEARVSWWGFDPEDSTAYLQEAINSKVQRLILDRQPSAWITRPLTGVSDQEIVFEAGTELVALKGAFRSRGDCLLSFRECENVVLRGDRPDAGEPACIRMHKQDYQSAPYEKSEWRHGVACWGCRNVLIQDLAIEQTGGDGIYLGTAAEQVPNRQVTIRRVDCNANHRQGISVISAEDLLIEDCRLRHTSGTAPQAGIDFEPNHPADSLVRCVVRRCTAEHNAGTGFQICPQFLNSTSTPISIHLDQCISRNNQQHAIHLCSAPESPPAGQLRITRFLAEHDAMAGLSVQFNPFNAVRIELEDSILRDCALTDQFFPPLYLQGLEADGRPAGNLHFKNVTVKDDRDRPILKIRDRKGNGVQSVTGDIILERNGQRTPIIVDDAWLETMRE
;
A
#
# COMPACT_ATOMS: atom_id res chain seq x y z
N MET A 1 -10.84 41.06 55.30
CA MET A 1 -12.33 41.17 55.40
C MET A 1 -12.92 40.18 54.41
N LYS A 2 -13.19 38.95 54.86
CA LYS A 2 -14.55 38.38 55.07
C LYS A 2 -15.38 38.19 53.78
N LYS A 3 -15.38 36.95 53.25
CA LYS A 3 -16.54 36.03 53.05
C LYS A 3 -16.17 34.92 52.02
N THR A 4 -15.78 33.72 52.49
CA THR A 4 -16.55 32.44 52.53
C THR A 4 -16.77 31.82 51.14
N LEU A 5 -16.07 30.75 50.69
CA LEU A 5 -16.12 29.32 51.08
C LEU A 5 -17.56 28.78 51.30
N SER A 6 -18.06 27.99 50.34
CA SER A 6 -18.76 26.69 50.51
C SER A 6 -19.65 26.35 49.30
N ASN A 7 -19.66 25.07 48.91
CA ASN A 7 -20.54 24.38 47.93
C ASN A 7 -20.06 24.56 46.47
N TYR A 8 -19.67 23.55 45.70
CA TYR A 8 -20.34 22.27 45.42
C TYR A 8 -19.35 21.15 45.06
N TRP A 9 -19.30 20.12 45.89
CA TRP A 9 -18.98 18.73 45.54
C TRP A 9 -20.25 17.98 45.95
N PRO A 10 -21.17 17.62 45.03
CA PRO A 10 -21.00 16.43 44.20
C PRO A 10 -21.68 16.50 42.81
N VAL A 11 -20.90 16.42 41.73
CA VAL A 11 -21.40 15.94 40.41
C VAL A 11 -20.61 14.69 39.95
N LEU A 12 -19.70 14.19 40.80
CA LEU A 12 -18.81 13.08 40.49
C LEU A 12 -19.45 11.67 40.56
N LEU A 13 -20.78 11.54 40.63
CA LEU A 13 -21.45 10.26 40.85
C LEU A 13 -22.71 10.01 39.99
N VAL A 14 -22.96 10.81 38.95
CA VAL A 14 -24.08 10.56 38.00
C VAL A 14 -23.58 10.31 36.56
N ALA A 15 -22.29 10.51 36.26
CA ALA A 15 -21.70 10.18 34.97
C ALA A 15 -20.96 8.82 34.94
N LEU A 16 -20.99 8.05 36.03
CA LEU A 16 -20.37 6.71 36.14
C LEU A 16 -21.37 5.55 36.02
N GLY A 17 -22.64 5.83 35.70
CA GLY A 17 -23.73 4.84 35.68
C GLY A 17 -24.36 4.57 34.31
N LEU A 18 -23.82 5.10 33.20
CA LEU A 18 -24.40 4.93 31.86
C LEU A 18 -23.43 4.40 30.79
N CYS A 19 -22.24 3.94 31.19
CA CYS A 19 -21.27 3.28 30.29
C CYS A 19 -21.16 1.76 30.52
N LEU A 20 -22.22 1.12 30.99
CA LEU A 20 -22.32 -0.34 31.02
C LEU A 20 -23.45 -0.75 30.06
N PHE A 21 -23.07 -1.58 29.07
CA PHE A 21 -23.88 -2.08 27.96
C PHE A 21 -24.08 -1.11 26.78
N SER A 22 -22.99 -0.64 26.18
CA SER A 22 -22.94 -0.70 24.71
C SER A 22 -22.47 -2.10 24.36
N ALA A 23 -23.41 -3.02 24.17
CA ALA A 23 -23.09 -4.26 23.49
C ALA A 23 -22.55 -3.84 22.12
N ALA A 24 -21.27 -4.10 21.87
CA ALA A 24 -20.70 -4.03 20.54
C ALA A 24 -21.65 -4.79 19.62
N THR A 25 -22.35 -4.08 18.74
CA THR A 25 -23.06 -4.70 17.64
C THR A 25 -21.97 -5.29 16.74
N HIS A 26 -21.54 -6.51 17.08
CA HIS A 26 -20.80 -7.36 16.15
C HIS A 26 -21.64 -7.39 14.88
N GLY A 27 -21.03 -7.09 13.73
CA GLY A 27 -21.64 -7.39 12.44
C GLY A 27 -22.12 -8.84 12.46
N ALA A 28 -23.30 -9.10 11.89
CA ALA A 28 -23.89 -10.44 11.93
C ALA A 28 -22.89 -11.48 11.40
N SER A 29 -22.60 -12.49 12.22
CA SER A 29 -21.72 -13.61 11.87
C SER A 29 -22.28 -14.36 10.65
N VAL A 30 -21.40 -14.80 9.75
CA VAL A 30 -21.79 -15.51 8.53
C VAL A 30 -22.20 -16.94 8.91
N PRO A 31 -23.45 -17.36 8.67
CA PRO A 31 -23.83 -18.75 8.94
C PRO A 31 -23.12 -19.67 7.95
N VAL A 32 -22.48 -20.73 8.46
CA VAL A 32 -21.73 -21.70 7.65
C VAL A 32 -22.09 -23.15 7.98
N ILE A 33 -21.96 -24.02 6.99
CA ILE A 33 -22.01 -25.49 7.13
C ILE A 33 -20.69 -26.02 6.58
N LEU A 34 -20.04 -26.93 7.30
CA LEU A 34 -18.83 -27.61 6.84
C LEU A 34 -19.18 -29.01 6.33
N ASP A 35 -18.83 -29.32 5.08
CA ASP A 35 -18.88 -30.66 4.49
C ASP A 35 -17.43 -31.12 4.24
N THR A 36 -17.00 -32.16 4.95
CA THR A 36 -15.58 -32.52 5.11
C THR A 36 -15.37 -34.02 5.13
N ASP A 37 -14.33 -34.50 4.46
CA ASP A 37 -13.85 -35.87 4.52
C ASP A 37 -12.67 -36.04 5.50
N ILE A 38 -12.65 -35.24 6.57
CA ILE A 38 -11.71 -35.35 7.69
C ILE A 38 -11.44 -36.80 8.10
N GLY A 39 -10.17 -37.16 8.23
CA GLY A 39 -9.76 -38.53 8.58
C GLY A 39 -8.64 -39.08 7.72
N ASP A 40 -8.44 -38.54 6.51
CA ASP A 40 -7.49 -39.07 5.52
C ASP A 40 -6.22 -38.20 5.45
N ASP A 41 -6.31 -37.00 4.88
CA ASP A 41 -5.29 -35.97 5.07
C ASP A 41 -5.56 -35.21 6.38
N ILE A 42 -4.52 -34.61 6.94
CA ILE A 42 -4.59 -33.95 8.26
C ILE A 42 -5.13 -32.53 8.14
N ASP A 43 -5.11 -31.91 6.97
CA ASP A 43 -5.45 -30.51 6.78
C ASP A 43 -6.93 -30.17 7.03
N ASP A 44 -7.87 -31.10 6.86
CA ASP A 44 -9.25 -30.93 7.35
C ASP A 44 -9.29 -30.65 8.87
N THR A 45 -8.38 -31.27 9.65
CA THR A 45 -8.30 -31.04 11.10
C THR A 45 -7.79 -29.63 11.38
N TRP A 46 -6.84 -29.13 10.59
CA TRP A 46 -6.38 -27.75 10.67
C TRP A 46 -7.48 -26.77 10.26
N ALA A 47 -8.23 -27.07 9.21
CA ALA A 47 -9.34 -26.27 8.72
C ALA A 47 -10.50 -26.21 9.73
N LEU A 48 -10.90 -27.36 10.31
CA LEU A 48 -11.92 -27.39 11.36
C LEU A 48 -11.46 -26.61 12.60
N ALA A 49 -10.21 -26.79 13.04
CA ALA A 49 -9.68 -26.04 14.17
C ALA A 49 -9.64 -24.52 13.89
N MET A 50 -9.23 -24.12 12.69
CA MET A 50 -9.28 -22.72 12.26
C MET A 50 -10.73 -22.20 12.28
N LEU A 51 -11.67 -22.94 11.70
CA LEU A 51 -13.08 -22.56 11.64
C LEU A 51 -13.68 -22.36 13.05
N LEU A 52 -13.35 -23.23 14.00
CA LEU A 52 -13.80 -23.11 15.39
C LEU A 52 -13.24 -21.88 16.11
N GLY A 53 -12.06 -21.39 15.71
CA GLY A 53 -11.44 -20.19 16.27
C GLY A 53 -11.83 -18.88 15.57
N MET A 54 -12.70 -18.92 14.54
CA MET A 54 -13.13 -17.73 13.79
C MET A 54 -14.53 -17.27 14.23
N PRO A 55 -14.64 -16.27 15.12
CA PRO A 55 -15.94 -15.85 15.68
C PRO A 55 -16.89 -15.20 14.66
N GLU A 56 -16.38 -14.72 13.53
CA GLU A 56 -17.20 -14.21 12.43
C GLU A 56 -17.92 -15.30 11.63
N LEU A 57 -17.52 -16.57 11.79
CA LEU A 57 -18.16 -17.72 11.15
C LEU A 57 -19.02 -18.48 12.16
N ASP A 58 -20.31 -18.50 11.90
CA ASP A 58 -21.32 -19.15 12.75
C ASP A 58 -21.59 -20.56 12.21
N LEU A 59 -20.79 -21.51 12.68
CA LEU A 59 -20.84 -22.91 12.25
C LEU A 59 -22.11 -23.60 12.74
N LYS A 60 -23.06 -23.80 11.82
CA LYS A 60 -24.40 -24.35 12.07
C LYS A 60 -24.45 -25.87 12.09
N LEU A 61 -23.59 -26.53 11.31
CA LEU A 61 -23.58 -27.98 11.12
C LEU A 61 -22.23 -28.41 10.52
N ILE A 62 -21.73 -29.56 10.96
CA ILE A 62 -20.64 -30.27 10.28
C ILE A 62 -21.22 -31.56 9.70
N VAL A 63 -20.99 -31.84 8.44
CA VAL A 63 -21.40 -33.08 7.76
C VAL A 63 -20.16 -33.82 7.30
N THR A 64 -20.04 -35.08 7.69
CA THR A 64 -18.91 -35.92 7.26
C THR A 64 -19.17 -36.51 5.89
N ASP A 65 -18.19 -36.42 5.00
CA ASP A 65 -18.29 -36.75 3.60
C ASP A 65 -17.30 -37.88 3.23
N TYR A 66 -17.67 -38.68 2.22
CA TYR A 66 -16.84 -39.70 1.56
C TYR A 66 -16.17 -40.77 2.48
N GLY A 67 -15.89 -41.95 1.93
CA GLY A 67 -15.26 -43.06 2.65
C GLY A 67 -16.10 -43.58 3.81
N ASN A 68 -15.47 -43.81 4.96
CA ASN A 68 -16.09 -44.38 6.15
C ASN A 68 -16.70 -43.29 7.06
N THR A 69 -17.77 -42.64 6.58
CA THR A 69 -18.39 -41.48 7.26
C THR A 69 -18.77 -41.71 8.73
N PRO A 70 -19.22 -42.90 9.21
CA PRO A 70 -19.45 -43.12 10.64
C PRO A 70 -18.18 -42.97 11.50
N GLU A 71 -17.03 -43.44 11.03
CA GLU A 71 -15.76 -43.25 11.74
C GLU A 71 -15.29 -41.79 11.67
N ARG A 72 -15.51 -41.10 10.54
CA ARG A 72 -15.25 -39.65 10.43
C ARG A 72 -16.12 -38.87 11.42
N THR A 73 -17.38 -39.25 11.59
CA THR A 73 -18.29 -38.65 12.59
C THR A 73 -17.74 -38.82 14.00
N ARG A 74 -17.18 -40.00 14.31
CA ARG A 74 -16.52 -40.28 15.59
C ARG A 74 -15.29 -39.38 15.82
N LEU A 75 -14.49 -39.15 14.78
CA LEU A 75 -13.36 -38.22 14.80
C LEU A 75 -13.81 -36.77 15.04
N VAL A 76 -14.78 -36.27 14.28
CA VAL A 76 -15.34 -34.91 14.45
C VAL A 76 -15.91 -34.73 15.86
N ALA A 77 -16.70 -35.70 16.35
CA ALA A 77 -17.26 -35.65 17.69
C ALA A 77 -16.17 -35.54 18.78
N LYS A 78 -15.09 -36.30 18.64
CA LYS A 78 -13.94 -36.21 19.57
C LYS A 78 -13.26 -34.84 19.51
N ILE A 79 -13.06 -34.28 18.31
CA ILE A 79 -12.51 -32.93 18.12
C ILE A 79 -13.40 -31.89 18.80
N LEU A 80 -14.71 -31.88 18.51
CA LEU A 80 -15.64 -30.92 19.09
C LEU A 80 -15.76 -31.04 20.61
N GLN A 81 -15.79 -32.26 21.15
CA GLN A 81 -15.81 -32.48 22.59
C GLN A 81 -14.57 -31.89 23.26
N ARG A 82 -13.39 -32.08 22.65
CA ARG A 82 -12.15 -31.52 23.16
C ARG A 82 -12.02 -30.01 23.00
N ALA A 83 -12.60 -29.45 21.95
CA ALA A 83 -12.68 -28.01 21.72
C ALA A 83 -13.74 -27.33 22.61
N GLY A 84 -14.55 -28.10 23.35
CA GLY A 84 -15.65 -27.55 24.15
C GLY A 84 -16.83 -27.05 23.31
N ARG A 85 -16.93 -27.48 22.05
CA ARG A 85 -17.92 -27.01 21.07
C ARG A 85 -18.96 -28.07 20.70
N THR A 86 -19.45 -28.77 21.72
CA THR A 86 -20.51 -29.79 21.58
C THR A 86 -21.90 -29.21 21.26
N ASP A 87 -22.00 -27.87 21.22
CA ASP A 87 -23.16 -27.13 20.73
C ASP A 87 -23.39 -27.27 19.21
N ILE A 88 -22.36 -27.64 18.44
CA ILE A 88 -22.44 -27.80 16.99
C ILE A 88 -22.98 -29.19 16.65
N PRO A 89 -24.11 -29.31 15.93
CA PRO A 89 -24.61 -30.59 15.45
C PRO A 89 -23.68 -31.23 14.40
N ILE A 90 -23.66 -32.56 14.38
CA ILE A 90 -22.91 -33.35 13.39
C ILE A 90 -23.89 -34.18 12.55
N GLY A 91 -23.75 -34.16 11.23
CA GLY A 91 -24.44 -35.05 10.31
C GLY A 91 -23.51 -36.16 9.81
N THR A 92 -23.92 -37.42 9.94
CA THR A 92 -23.20 -38.53 9.28
C THR A 92 -23.64 -38.56 7.81
N GLY A 93 -22.74 -38.23 6.89
CA GLY A 93 -23.06 -38.22 5.46
C GLY A 93 -22.96 -39.60 4.81
N ILE A 94 -22.96 -39.61 3.48
CA ILE A 94 -23.02 -40.83 2.67
C ILE A 94 -21.74 -41.64 2.82
N LYS A 95 -21.90 -42.87 3.32
CA LYS A 95 -20.80 -43.84 3.39
C LYS A 95 -20.47 -44.38 2.00
N THR A 96 -19.29 -44.06 1.47
CA THR A 96 -18.82 -44.56 0.16
C THR A 96 -17.70 -45.60 0.27
N GLY A 97 -17.17 -45.84 1.49
CA GLY A 97 -16.10 -46.81 1.73
C GLY A 97 -16.05 -47.33 3.18
N ASN A 98 -15.17 -48.29 3.46
CA ASN A 98 -14.98 -48.89 4.79
C ASN A 98 -13.54 -48.82 5.29
N ASP A 99 -12.65 -48.10 4.59
CA ASP A 99 -11.25 -48.03 4.97
C ASP A 99 -11.08 -47.35 6.34
N SER A 100 -10.02 -47.76 7.03
CA SER A 100 -9.59 -47.13 8.28
C SER A 100 -9.11 -45.70 8.01
N LEU A 101 -9.41 -44.80 8.95
CA LEU A 101 -8.92 -43.43 8.89
C LEU A 101 -7.40 -43.38 9.17
N ALA A 102 -6.69 -42.49 8.49
CA ALA A 102 -5.28 -42.23 8.79
C ALA A 102 -5.06 -41.69 10.21
N GLN A 103 -6.13 -41.17 10.84
CA GLN A 103 -6.17 -40.62 12.19
C GLN A 103 -6.79 -41.58 13.23
N GLU A 104 -7.06 -42.85 12.86
CA GLU A 104 -7.73 -43.85 13.73
C GLU A 104 -7.04 -43.99 15.10
N ARG A 105 -5.70 -43.91 15.14
CA ARG A 105 -4.91 -43.95 16.39
C ARG A 105 -5.23 -42.80 17.33
N TRP A 106 -5.48 -41.60 16.81
CA TRP A 106 -5.87 -40.46 17.62
C TRP A 106 -7.31 -40.60 18.09
N VAL A 107 -8.21 -41.16 17.26
CA VAL A 107 -9.61 -41.42 17.68
C VAL A 107 -9.66 -42.43 18.82
N GLY A 108 -8.88 -43.51 18.73
CA GLY A 108 -8.73 -44.51 19.79
C GLY A 108 -10.04 -45.20 20.13
N ASP A 109 -10.35 -45.32 21.42
CA ASP A 109 -11.54 -45.95 21.98
C ASP A 109 -12.72 -44.97 22.22
N PHE A 110 -12.68 -43.78 21.62
CA PHE A 110 -13.73 -42.78 21.80
C PHE A 110 -15.11 -43.34 21.44
N ASP A 111 -16.03 -43.29 22.40
CA ASP A 111 -17.39 -43.81 22.28
C ASP A 111 -18.35 -42.70 21.84
N LEU A 112 -18.78 -42.78 20.57
CA LEU A 112 -19.74 -41.83 20.00
C LEU A 112 -21.10 -41.86 20.72
N SER A 113 -21.49 -42.99 21.34
CA SER A 113 -22.76 -43.08 22.07
C SER A 113 -22.77 -42.27 23.36
N ALA A 114 -21.60 -41.91 23.88
CA ALA A 114 -21.42 -41.05 25.05
C ALA A 114 -21.20 -39.57 24.68
N TYR A 115 -21.16 -39.21 23.40
CA TYR A 115 -20.99 -37.83 22.95
C TYR A 115 -22.23 -37.00 23.31
N PRO A 116 -22.08 -35.84 24.00
CA PRO A 116 -23.22 -35.07 24.50
C PRO A 116 -23.91 -34.20 23.43
N GLY A 117 -23.25 -33.96 22.30
CA GLY A 117 -23.80 -33.15 21.20
C GLY A 117 -24.74 -33.93 20.29
N GLN A 118 -25.48 -33.21 19.43
CA GLN A 118 -26.43 -33.81 18.52
C GLN A 118 -25.74 -34.47 17.33
N VAL A 119 -26.08 -35.73 17.05
CA VAL A 119 -25.63 -36.48 15.87
C VAL A 119 -26.82 -36.93 15.04
N HIS A 120 -26.91 -36.45 13.80
CA HIS A 120 -27.90 -36.89 12.82
C HIS A 120 -27.37 -38.08 12.04
N ALA A 121 -28.12 -39.18 12.05
CA ALA A 121 -27.79 -40.37 11.25
C ALA A 121 -27.89 -40.11 9.74
N ASP A 122 -28.82 -39.24 9.31
CA ASP A 122 -28.92 -38.74 7.94
C ASP A 122 -28.41 -37.29 7.88
N GLY A 123 -27.10 -37.15 7.66
CA GLY A 123 -26.46 -35.85 7.56
C GLY A 123 -26.93 -35.03 6.35
N VAL A 124 -27.35 -35.67 5.26
CA VAL A 124 -27.85 -34.99 4.07
C VAL A 124 -29.21 -34.34 4.35
N ALA A 125 -30.11 -35.03 5.05
CA ALA A 125 -31.36 -34.43 5.51
C ALA A 125 -31.10 -33.24 6.45
N ALA A 126 -30.18 -33.39 7.41
CA ALA A 126 -29.81 -32.31 8.32
C ALA A 126 -29.22 -31.08 7.57
N LEU A 127 -28.42 -31.30 6.52
CA LEU A 127 -27.87 -30.25 5.66
C LEU A 127 -28.99 -29.46 4.97
N ILE A 128 -29.95 -30.16 4.35
CA ILE A 128 -31.11 -29.54 3.69
C ILE A 128 -31.94 -28.73 4.69
N ASP A 129 -32.27 -29.33 5.83
CA ASP A 129 -33.06 -28.68 6.88
C ASP A 129 -32.35 -27.43 7.42
N THR A 130 -31.04 -27.50 7.64
CA THR A 130 -30.22 -26.37 8.12
C THR A 130 -30.20 -25.22 7.10
N ILE A 131 -30.02 -25.51 5.80
CA ILE A 131 -30.08 -24.50 4.74
C ILE A 131 -31.47 -23.87 4.70
N ASN A 132 -32.53 -24.68 4.73
CA ASN A 132 -33.90 -24.21 4.62
C ASN A 132 -34.38 -23.39 5.84
N ALA A 133 -33.77 -23.59 7.00
CA ALA A 133 -34.07 -22.82 8.22
C ALA A 133 -33.45 -21.40 8.22
N GLN A 134 -32.46 -21.11 7.39
CA GLN A 134 -31.80 -19.79 7.38
C GLN A 134 -32.66 -18.73 6.67
N GLN A 135 -32.66 -17.52 7.23
CA GLN A 135 -33.32 -16.34 6.62
C GLN A 135 -32.47 -15.68 5.52
N HIS A 136 -31.16 -15.92 5.55
CA HIS A 136 -30.19 -15.41 4.59
C HIS A 136 -29.37 -16.57 4.01
N PRO A 137 -28.77 -16.40 2.81
CA PRO A 137 -27.99 -17.47 2.22
C PRO A 137 -26.86 -17.95 3.14
N VAL A 138 -26.81 -19.27 3.37
CA VAL A 138 -25.74 -19.91 4.15
C VAL A 138 -24.50 -20.14 3.28
N THR A 139 -23.34 -20.16 3.91
CA THR A 139 -22.10 -20.55 3.22
C THR A 139 -21.84 -22.02 3.45
N LEU A 140 -21.88 -22.81 2.38
CA LEU A 140 -21.49 -24.20 2.39
C LEU A 140 -19.99 -24.30 2.09
N ILE A 141 -19.20 -24.64 3.10
CA ILE A 141 -17.76 -24.89 2.97
C ILE A 141 -17.58 -26.37 2.63
N THR A 142 -17.14 -26.69 1.41
CA THR A 142 -16.95 -28.08 0.96
C THR A 142 -15.48 -28.37 0.72
N ILE A 143 -14.89 -29.24 1.54
CA ILE A 143 -13.47 -29.56 1.49
C ILE A 143 -13.19 -31.04 1.17
N GLY A 144 -14.21 -31.78 0.73
CA GLY A 144 -14.09 -33.18 0.29
C GLY A 144 -14.66 -33.48 -1.12
N PRO A 145 -14.91 -34.76 -1.44
CA PRO A 145 -15.46 -35.22 -2.73
C PRO A 145 -16.94 -34.91 -3.02
N VAL A 146 -17.69 -34.44 -2.03
CA VAL A 146 -19.07 -33.91 -2.10
C VAL A 146 -20.23 -34.83 -2.55
N PRO A 147 -20.24 -36.18 -2.40
CA PRO A 147 -21.46 -36.97 -2.62
C PRO A 147 -22.67 -36.51 -1.80
N ASN A 148 -22.45 -35.96 -0.61
CA ASN A 148 -23.51 -35.35 0.20
C ASN A 148 -24.23 -34.23 -0.56
N ILE A 149 -23.49 -33.38 -1.29
CA ILE A 149 -24.03 -32.22 -1.99
C ILE A 149 -24.82 -32.64 -3.22
N LYS A 150 -24.35 -33.64 -3.96
CA LYS A 150 -25.10 -34.24 -5.07
C LYS A 150 -26.43 -34.82 -4.59
N GLU A 151 -26.42 -35.57 -3.50
CA GLU A 151 -27.64 -36.14 -2.93
C GLU A 151 -28.57 -35.05 -2.37
N ALA A 152 -28.02 -34.01 -1.75
CA ALA A 152 -28.80 -32.87 -1.27
C ALA A 152 -29.54 -32.17 -2.42
N LEU A 153 -28.84 -31.86 -3.51
CA LEU A 153 -29.42 -31.30 -4.73
C LEU A 153 -30.47 -32.22 -5.37
N ARG A 154 -30.27 -33.54 -5.29
CA ARG A 154 -31.25 -34.51 -5.79
C ARG A 154 -32.53 -34.52 -4.95
N ARG A 155 -32.41 -34.39 -3.63
CA ARG A 155 -33.54 -34.38 -2.69
C ARG A 155 -34.29 -33.04 -2.70
N ASP A 156 -33.57 -31.94 -2.69
CA ASP A 156 -34.11 -30.57 -2.71
C ASP A 156 -33.19 -29.63 -3.52
N PRO A 157 -33.42 -29.45 -4.82
CA PRO A 157 -32.60 -28.55 -5.64
C PRO A 157 -32.79 -27.06 -5.28
N SER A 158 -33.82 -26.70 -4.49
CA SER A 158 -34.07 -25.30 -4.12
C SER A 158 -33.04 -24.74 -3.15
N ILE A 159 -32.29 -25.61 -2.45
CA ILE A 159 -31.19 -25.21 -1.56
C ILE A 159 -30.13 -24.38 -2.29
N ALA A 160 -29.97 -24.57 -3.61
CA ALA A 160 -28.99 -23.83 -4.39
C ALA A 160 -29.30 -22.33 -4.54
N ALA A 161 -30.55 -21.92 -4.31
CA ALA A 161 -30.92 -20.51 -4.23
C ALA A 161 -30.72 -19.91 -2.83
N LYS A 162 -30.48 -20.76 -1.82
CA LYS A 162 -30.37 -20.39 -0.40
C LYS A 162 -28.95 -20.60 0.16
N ALA A 163 -27.99 -20.95 -0.70
CA ALA A 163 -26.62 -21.17 -0.30
C ALA A 163 -25.65 -20.61 -1.34
N ARG A 164 -24.45 -20.27 -0.87
CA ARG A 164 -23.25 -20.13 -1.71
C ARG A 164 -22.26 -21.23 -1.32
N VAL A 165 -21.39 -21.61 -2.25
CA VAL A 165 -20.34 -22.60 -2.03
C VAL A 165 -18.98 -21.92 -1.92
N VAL A 166 -18.22 -22.30 -0.91
CA VAL A 166 -16.77 -22.05 -0.82
C VAL A 166 -16.08 -23.41 -0.73
N CYS A 167 -15.10 -23.68 -1.58
CA CYS A 167 -14.54 -25.03 -1.65
C CYS A 167 -13.03 -25.08 -1.84
N THR A 168 -12.43 -26.19 -1.44
CA THR A 168 -11.11 -26.63 -1.91
C THR A 168 -11.33 -27.68 -2.98
N GLY A 169 -11.00 -27.37 -4.22
CA GLY A 169 -11.14 -28.36 -5.29
C GLY A 169 -10.78 -27.82 -6.66
N GLY A 170 -10.15 -28.69 -7.43
CA GLY A 170 -9.70 -28.44 -8.78
C GLY A 170 -8.25 -27.98 -8.89
N ARG A 171 -7.73 -28.09 -10.10
CA ARG A 171 -6.40 -27.63 -10.51
C ARG A 171 -6.53 -27.03 -11.90
N ILE A 172 -6.23 -25.74 -12.04
CA ILE A 172 -6.59 -24.94 -13.21
C ILE A 172 -5.36 -24.70 -14.10
N TYR A 173 -4.29 -24.12 -13.56
CA TYR A 173 -3.07 -23.75 -14.29
C TYR A 173 -1.81 -24.52 -13.85
N LYS A 174 -1.61 -24.77 -12.55
CA LYS A 174 -0.45 -25.53 -12.06
C LYS A 174 -0.48 -26.94 -12.66
N GLY A 175 0.61 -27.33 -13.35
CA GLY A 175 0.66 -28.52 -14.21
C GLY A 175 0.94 -28.22 -15.70
N PHE A 176 0.81 -26.96 -16.13
CA PHE A 176 1.30 -26.50 -17.45
C PHE A 176 2.78 -26.09 -17.46
N GLU A 177 3.39 -25.87 -16.29
CA GLU A 177 4.83 -25.63 -16.18
C GLU A 177 5.59 -26.87 -16.70
N ASN A 178 6.43 -26.68 -17.72
CA ASN A 178 7.19 -27.73 -18.42
C ASN A 178 6.39 -28.68 -19.35
N GLY A 179 5.20 -28.29 -19.82
CA GLY A 179 4.48 -29.04 -20.86
C GLY A 179 3.76 -30.30 -20.38
N GLY A 180 3.53 -30.43 -19.07
CA GLY A 180 2.69 -31.47 -18.47
C GLY A 180 1.18 -31.25 -18.74
N ARG A 181 0.37 -32.24 -18.35
CA ARG A 181 -1.08 -32.09 -18.19
C ARG A 181 -1.36 -31.89 -16.70
N PRO A 182 -2.25 -30.95 -16.29
CA PRO A 182 -2.63 -30.83 -14.90
C PRO A 182 -3.24 -32.15 -14.42
N LEU A 183 -2.73 -32.67 -13.29
CA LEU A 183 -3.31 -33.84 -12.66
C LEU A 183 -4.66 -33.45 -12.05
N ALA A 184 -5.64 -34.35 -12.13
CA ALA A 184 -6.91 -34.15 -11.45
C ALA A 184 -6.69 -34.00 -9.94
N ASP A 185 -7.31 -32.98 -9.38
CA ASP A 185 -7.41 -32.77 -7.93
C ASP A 185 -8.04 -33.99 -7.26
N TRP A 186 -7.63 -34.31 -6.03
CA TRP A 186 -8.08 -35.54 -5.38
C TRP A 186 -9.59 -35.48 -5.10
N ASN A 187 -10.11 -34.39 -4.54
CA ASN A 187 -11.53 -34.23 -4.21
C ASN A 187 -12.40 -34.39 -5.47
N VAL A 188 -12.00 -33.70 -6.54
CA VAL A 188 -12.73 -33.75 -7.81
C VAL A 188 -12.67 -35.12 -8.47
N ARG A 189 -11.51 -35.79 -8.45
CA ARG A 189 -11.33 -37.13 -9.05
C ARG A 189 -12.05 -38.22 -8.26
N ALA A 190 -12.08 -38.12 -6.94
CA ALA A 190 -12.68 -39.11 -6.06
C ALA A 190 -14.17 -39.31 -6.35
N ASP A 191 -14.90 -38.23 -6.67
CA ASP A 191 -16.28 -38.31 -7.16
C ASP A 191 -16.60 -37.20 -8.17
N ALA A 192 -16.13 -37.38 -9.41
CA ALA A 192 -16.33 -36.43 -10.49
C ALA A 192 -17.81 -36.13 -10.76
N ALA A 193 -18.70 -37.12 -10.60
CA ALA A 193 -20.13 -36.95 -10.84
C ALA A 193 -20.78 -36.04 -9.79
N SER A 194 -20.28 -36.04 -8.55
CA SER A 194 -20.75 -35.15 -7.48
C SER A 194 -20.24 -33.73 -7.67
N TRP A 195 -19.00 -33.56 -8.08
CA TRP A 195 -18.46 -32.25 -8.46
C TRP A 195 -19.13 -31.65 -9.69
N GLN A 196 -19.47 -32.45 -10.69
CA GLN A 196 -20.29 -32.01 -11.84
C GLN A 196 -21.66 -31.48 -11.38
N ALA A 197 -22.32 -32.17 -10.44
CA ALA A 197 -23.60 -31.71 -9.89
C ALA A 197 -23.44 -30.39 -9.10
N LEU A 198 -22.37 -30.26 -8.30
CA LEU A 198 -22.05 -29.05 -7.55
C LEU A 198 -21.82 -27.86 -8.50
N VAL A 199 -20.98 -28.04 -9.52
CA VAL A 199 -20.64 -26.97 -10.47
C VAL A 199 -21.85 -26.56 -11.34
N ALA A 200 -22.71 -27.51 -11.71
CA ALA A 200 -23.89 -27.25 -12.52
C ALA A 200 -25.02 -26.51 -11.78
N ALA A 201 -25.06 -26.56 -10.45
CA ALA A 201 -26.10 -25.93 -9.65
C ALA A 201 -26.04 -24.39 -9.69
N PRO A 202 -27.18 -23.69 -9.48
CA PRO A 202 -27.26 -22.25 -9.70
C PRO A 202 -26.59 -21.36 -8.64
N TRP A 203 -26.10 -21.91 -7.52
CA TRP A 203 -25.39 -21.12 -6.48
C TRP A 203 -24.11 -20.45 -7.00
N THR A 204 -23.62 -19.46 -6.26
CA THR A 204 -22.30 -18.87 -6.49
C THR A 204 -21.22 -19.75 -5.87
N ILE A 205 -20.08 -19.90 -6.56
CA ILE A 205 -18.97 -20.73 -6.12
C ILE A 205 -17.70 -19.87 -6.03
N THR A 206 -17.04 -19.94 -4.88
CA THR A 206 -15.65 -19.51 -4.71
C THR A 206 -14.79 -20.75 -4.42
N THR A 207 -13.69 -20.94 -5.13
CA THR A 207 -12.78 -22.08 -4.93
C THR A 207 -11.36 -21.61 -4.66
N SER A 208 -10.67 -22.31 -3.75
CA SER A 208 -9.21 -22.32 -3.64
C SER A 208 -8.68 -23.60 -4.31
N PRO A 209 -8.41 -23.58 -5.62
CA PRO A 209 -7.82 -24.71 -6.32
C PRO A 209 -6.36 -24.91 -5.89
N LEU A 210 -5.81 -26.06 -6.23
CA LEU A 210 -4.41 -26.44 -5.96
C LEU A 210 -3.38 -25.39 -6.44
N ASP A 211 -3.76 -24.56 -7.43
CA ASP A 211 -3.00 -23.39 -7.86
C ASP A 211 -2.58 -22.45 -6.71
N ALA A 212 -3.46 -22.20 -5.74
CA ALA A 212 -3.17 -21.34 -4.59
C ALA A 212 -2.90 -22.12 -3.30
N SER A 213 -3.45 -23.33 -3.18
CA SER A 213 -3.43 -24.08 -1.93
C SER A 213 -2.23 -25.04 -1.79
N GLU A 214 -1.59 -25.48 -2.88
CA GLU A 214 -0.41 -26.38 -2.83
C GLU A 214 0.82 -25.81 -2.10
N GLU A 215 0.88 -24.49 -1.97
CA GLU A 215 1.96 -23.79 -1.27
C GLU A 215 1.65 -23.50 0.21
N LEU A 216 0.51 -23.96 0.73
CA LEU A 216 0.07 -23.73 2.11
C LEU A 216 0.82 -24.58 3.13
N VAL A 217 2.12 -24.34 3.32
CA VAL A 217 2.89 -24.99 4.40
C VAL A 217 3.28 -23.99 5.47
N LEU A 218 2.86 -24.22 6.71
CA LEU A 218 3.27 -23.43 7.87
C LEU A 218 4.67 -23.86 8.32
N ARG A 219 5.59 -22.90 8.44
CA ARG A 219 7.01 -23.16 8.72
C ARG A 219 7.57 -22.21 9.78
N GLY A 220 8.78 -22.53 10.27
CA GLY A 220 9.58 -21.63 11.09
C GLY A 220 8.88 -21.23 12.39
N GLU A 221 8.93 -19.94 12.72
CA GLU A 221 8.36 -19.40 13.95
C GLU A 221 6.84 -19.65 14.02
N SER A 222 6.10 -19.44 12.93
CA SER A 222 4.65 -19.65 12.89
C SER A 222 4.25 -21.08 13.29
N TYR A 223 4.92 -22.09 12.74
CA TYR A 223 4.68 -23.49 13.13
C TYR A 223 5.11 -23.74 14.56
N ALA A 224 6.28 -23.23 14.98
CA ALA A 224 6.78 -23.39 16.34
C ALA A 224 5.82 -22.78 17.38
N THR A 225 5.19 -21.65 17.07
CA THR A 225 4.18 -20.99 17.92
C THR A 225 2.95 -21.88 18.10
N VAL A 226 2.42 -22.47 17.02
CA VAL A 226 1.30 -23.42 17.12
C VAL A 226 1.72 -24.66 17.91
N ALA A 227 2.89 -25.23 17.59
CA ALA A 227 3.42 -26.43 18.23
C ALA A 227 3.65 -26.27 19.74
N ALA A 228 4.03 -25.07 20.19
CA ALA A 228 4.27 -24.78 21.61
C ALA A 228 3.01 -24.35 22.38
N SER A 229 1.94 -23.99 21.67
CA SER A 229 0.73 -23.43 22.28
C SER A 229 0.01 -24.44 23.17
N GLN A 230 -0.56 -23.93 24.26
CA GLN A 230 -1.41 -24.70 25.18
C GLN A 230 -2.90 -24.54 24.89
N ASP A 231 -3.26 -23.74 23.88
CA ASP A 231 -4.65 -23.59 23.47
C ASP A 231 -5.26 -24.92 23.01
N PRO A 232 -6.52 -25.23 23.38
CA PRO A 232 -7.16 -26.49 23.01
C PRO A 232 -7.11 -26.77 21.50
N LEU A 233 -7.29 -25.78 20.63
CA LEU A 233 -7.31 -25.97 19.18
C LEU A 233 -5.93 -26.35 18.65
N ALA A 234 -4.89 -25.60 19.03
CA ALA A 234 -3.50 -25.95 18.71
C ALA A 234 -3.14 -27.34 19.23
N ARG A 235 -3.50 -27.69 20.47
CA ARG A 235 -3.22 -29.01 21.04
C ARG A 235 -3.92 -30.14 20.30
N ILE A 236 -5.19 -29.96 19.92
CA ILE A 236 -5.93 -30.95 19.11
C ILE A 236 -5.20 -31.17 17.79
N VAL A 237 -4.87 -30.09 17.08
CA VAL A 237 -4.20 -30.16 15.78
C VAL A 237 -2.84 -30.86 15.89
N MET A 238 -2.01 -30.45 16.84
CA MET A 238 -0.65 -30.98 16.98
C MET A 238 -0.63 -32.43 17.45
N GLU A 239 -1.47 -32.80 18.41
CA GLU A 239 -1.57 -34.19 18.86
C GLU A 239 -2.12 -35.07 17.73
N ASN A 240 -3.12 -34.61 16.98
CA ASN A 240 -3.66 -35.37 15.87
C ASN A 240 -2.65 -35.52 14.73
N TYR A 241 -1.92 -34.45 14.40
CA TYR A 241 -0.84 -34.49 13.41
C TYR A 241 0.26 -35.47 13.82
N GLU A 242 0.65 -35.53 15.10
CA GLU A 242 1.64 -36.50 15.60
C GLU A 242 1.15 -37.96 15.52
N HIS A 243 -0.16 -38.18 15.60
CA HIS A 243 -0.78 -39.50 15.50
C HIS A 243 -1.19 -39.91 14.07
N TRP A 244 -1.13 -38.97 13.12
CA TRP A 244 -1.47 -39.20 11.73
C TRP A 244 -0.54 -40.22 11.07
N THR A 245 -1.12 -41.18 10.35
CA THR A 245 -0.37 -42.32 9.78
C THR A 245 0.79 -41.89 8.88
N TYR A 246 0.66 -40.77 8.18
CA TYR A 246 1.68 -40.25 7.26
C TYR A 246 2.64 -39.23 7.89
N ARG A 247 2.56 -39.00 9.21
CA ARG A 247 3.37 -38.00 9.93
C ARG A 247 4.87 -38.11 9.67
N SER A 248 5.39 -39.33 9.48
CA SER A 248 6.82 -39.59 9.23
C SER A 248 7.30 -39.11 7.86
N HIS A 249 6.40 -38.81 6.92
CA HIS A 249 6.75 -38.30 5.58
C HIS A 249 7.03 -36.79 5.57
N TYR A 250 6.73 -36.08 6.65
CA TYR A 250 6.82 -34.62 6.72
C TYR A 250 7.88 -34.17 7.74
N PRO A 251 8.51 -32.99 7.54
CA PRO A 251 9.47 -32.42 8.49
C PRO A 251 8.90 -32.27 9.91
N ARG A 252 9.79 -32.22 10.90
CA ARG A 252 9.39 -32.06 12.30
C ARG A 252 8.97 -30.62 12.64
N ASP A 253 9.49 -29.67 11.89
CA ASP A 253 9.41 -28.21 12.04
C ASP A 253 8.47 -27.54 11.02
N ALA A 254 7.54 -28.31 10.43
CA ALA A 254 6.55 -27.79 9.49
C ALA A 254 5.25 -28.62 9.51
N SER A 255 4.16 -27.99 9.08
CA SER A 255 2.91 -28.69 8.77
C SER A 255 3.02 -29.51 7.48
N SER A 256 1.99 -30.31 7.17
CA SER A 256 1.71 -30.73 5.80
C SER A 256 1.28 -29.53 4.95
N ILE A 257 0.90 -29.77 3.70
CA ILE A 257 0.20 -28.75 2.92
C ILE A 257 -1.23 -28.65 3.50
N LEU A 258 -1.68 -27.42 3.77
CA LEU A 258 -2.91 -27.11 4.49
C LEU A 258 -3.99 -26.60 3.53
N TYR A 259 -4.42 -27.43 2.58
CA TYR A 259 -5.25 -26.99 1.47
C TYR A 259 -6.54 -26.33 1.94
N ASP A 260 -7.19 -26.96 2.92
CA ASP A 260 -8.56 -26.63 3.34
C ASP A 260 -8.69 -25.37 4.19
N THR A 261 -7.57 -24.93 4.79
CA THR A 261 -7.53 -23.69 5.55
C THR A 261 -7.84 -22.46 4.67
N ALA A 262 -7.58 -22.54 3.36
CA ALA A 262 -7.94 -21.49 2.42
C ALA A 262 -9.45 -21.38 2.20
N ALA A 263 -10.17 -22.49 2.09
CA ALA A 263 -11.62 -22.47 1.93
C ALA A 263 -12.32 -21.88 3.18
N VAL A 264 -11.82 -22.20 4.38
CA VAL A 264 -12.29 -21.61 5.63
C VAL A 264 -12.06 -20.09 5.63
N TYR A 265 -10.88 -19.63 5.22
CA TYR A 265 -10.60 -18.20 5.10
C TYR A 265 -11.53 -17.50 4.10
N LEU A 266 -11.71 -18.06 2.89
CA LEU A 266 -12.58 -17.52 1.84
C LEU A 266 -14.07 -17.49 2.22
N ALA A 267 -14.48 -18.26 3.24
CA ALA A 267 -15.80 -18.14 3.81
C ALA A 267 -15.98 -16.83 4.59
N ALA A 268 -14.91 -16.29 5.19
CA ALA A 268 -14.93 -15.06 5.98
C ALA A 268 -14.48 -13.82 5.20
N SER A 269 -13.41 -13.90 4.42
CA SER A 269 -12.79 -12.77 3.73
C SER A 269 -12.02 -13.22 2.49
N GLU A 270 -11.80 -12.28 1.56
CA GLU A 270 -10.97 -12.49 0.37
C GLU A 270 -9.79 -11.51 0.31
N GLN A 271 -9.57 -10.71 1.37
CA GLN A 271 -8.58 -9.62 1.42
C GLN A 271 -7.13 -10.05 1.09
N TYR A 272 -6.75 -11.28 1.41
CA TYR A 272 -5.41 -11.84 1.21
C TYR A 272 -5.33 -12.69 -0.05
N ALA A 273 -6.43 -12.84 -0.81
CA ALA A 273 -6.55 -13.73 -1.94
C ALA A 273 -6.55 -12.96 -3.27
N LEU A 274 -5.81 -13.47 -4.26
CA LEU A 274 -5.92 -13.00 -5.64
C LEU A 274 -7.07 -13.75 -6.33
N ILE A 275 -8.24 -13.12 -6.37
CA ILE A 275 -9.46 -13.72 -6.94
C ILE A 275 -9.62 -13.34 -8.41
N GLN A 276 -9.80 -14.34 -9.27
CA GLN A 276 -10.20 -14.19 -10.66
C GLN A 276 -11.46 -15.01 -10.95
N THR A 277 -12.42 -14.46 -11.69
CA THR A 277 -13.57 -15.25 -12.16
C THR A 277 -13.21 -15.98 -13.44
N LEU A 278 -13.32 -17.31 -13.42
CA LEU A 278 -13.10 -18.19 -14.56
C LEU A 278 -14.36 -18.99 -14.88
N THR A 279 -14.50 -19.42 -16.13
CA THR A 279 -15.64 -20.24 -16.56
C THR A 279 -15.21 -21.70 -16.62
N LEU A 280 -15.70 -22.53 -15.69
CA LEU A 280 -15.17 -23.87 -15.43
C LEU A 280 -16.18 -25.00 -15.69
N THR A 281 -15.65 -26.15 -16.11
CA THR A 281 -16.36 -27.45 -16.16
C THR A 281 -15.52 -28.52 -15.48
N VAL A 282 -16.16 -29.59 -15.00
CA VAL A 282 -15.51 -30.80 -14.50
C VAL A 282 -15.75 -31.93 -15.51
N ASP A 283 -14.68 -32.58 -15.99
CA ASP A 283 -14.80 -33.74 -16.88
C ASP A 283 -14.99 -35.06 -16.09
N ASP A 284 -15.25 -36.15 -16.82
CA ASP A 284 -15.55 -37.46 -16.24
C ASP A 284 -14.34 -38.08 -15.52
N GLU A 285 -13.14 -37.59 -15.81
CA GLU A 285 -11.90 -37.98 -15.14
C GLU A 285 -11.54 -37.07 -13.94
N GLY A 286 -12.38 -36.09 -13.62
CA GLY A 286 -12.23 -35.18 -12.49
C GLY A 286 -11.28 -34.00 -12.73
N HIS A 287 -11.00 -33.62 -13.98
CA HIS A 287 -10.24 -32.42 -14.27
C HIS A 287 -11.14 -31.19 -14.31
N THR A 288 -10.69 -30.11 -13.68
CA THR A 288 -11.30 -28.79 -13.79
C THR A 288 -10.73 -28.07 -15.01
N ARG A 289 -11.60 -27.65 -15.94
CA ARG A 289 -11.19 -27.06 -17.23
C ARG A 289 -11.84 -25.71 -17.47
N ILE A 290 -11.07 -24.76 -17.98
CA ILE A 290 -11.61 -23.49 -18.49
C ILE A 290 -12.34 -23.76 -19.81
N THR A 291 -13.64 -23.54 -19.85
CA THR A 291 -14.47 -23.75 -21.05
C THR A 291 -15.47 -22.59 -21.23
N PRO A 292 -15.70 -22.10 -22.46
CA PRO A 292 -16.61 -20.99 -22.70
C PRO A 292 -18.07 -21.21 -22.27
N GLY A 293 -18.51 -22.47 -22.14
CA GLY A 293 -19.87 -22.84 -21.73
C GLY A 293 -19.99 -23.33 -20.28
N GLY A 294 -18.92 -23.22 -19.49
CA GLY A 294 -18.91 -23.66 -18.10
C GLY A 294 -19.61 -22.71 -17.12
N LYS A 295 -19.48 -23.01 -15.83
CA LYS A 295 -19.97 -22.19 -14.73
C LYS A 295 -18.98 -21.06 -14.42
N PRO A 296 -19.41 -19.80 -14.28
CA PRO A 296 -18.57 -18.76 -13.69
C PRO A 296 -18.27 -19.09 -12.22
N VAL A 297 -17.00 -19.26 -11.89
CA VAL A 297 -16.47 -19.59 -10.56
C VAL A 297 -15.43 -18.56 -10.18
N ARG A 298 -15.46 -18.08 -8.94
CA ARG A 298 -14.43 -17.20 -8.37
C ARG A 298 -13.28 -18.08 -7.90
N CYS A 299 -12.11 -17.96 -8.50
CA CYS A 299 -10.95 -18.79 -8.22
C CYS A 299 -9.87 -17.97 -7.53
N GLN A 300 -9.41 -18.42 -6.36
CA GLN A 300 -8.17 -17.94 -5.78
C GLN A 300 -6.99 -18.51 -6.56
N LEU A 301 -6.26 -17.69 -7.29
CA LEU A 301 -5.12 -18.14 -8.11
C LEU A 301 -3.75 -17.76 -7.50
N GLY A 302 -3.77 -17.20 -6.29
CA GLY A 302 -2.59 -16.83 -5.53
C GLY A 302 -2.94 -16.03 -4.28
N TRP A 303 -1.91 -15.54 -3.59
CA TRP A 303 -2.02 -14.75 -2.37
C TRP A 303 -1.58 -13.31 -2.60
N GLN A 304 -2.40 -12.36 -2.17
CA GLN A 304 -2.03 -10.94 -2.09
C GLN A 304 -1.18 -10.67 -0.86
N ASP A 305 -1.50 -11.31 0.28
CA ASP A 305 -0.68 -11.27 1.49
C ASP A 305 -0.69 -12.62 2.19
N ARG A 306 0.26 -13.48 1.79
CA ARG A 306 0.36 -14.83 2.35
C ARG A 306 0.78 -14.83 3.83
N GLN A 307 1.61 -13.87 4.21
CA GLN A 307 2.10 -13.76 5.58
C GLN A 307 0.96 -13.38 6.55
N ALA A 308 0.06 -12.50 6.12
CA ALA A 308 -1.12 -12.15 6.90
C ALA A 308 -2.07 -13.34 7.08
N PHE A 309 -2.23 -14.19 6.05
CA PHE A 309 -2.98 -15.43 6.18
C PHE A 309 -2.33 -16.40 7.19
N ASP A 310 -1.01 -16.63 7.11
CA ASP A 310 -0.30 -17.49 8.06
C ASP A 310 -0.43 -16.95 9.49
N ALA A 311 -0.35 -15.63 9.67
CA ALA A 311 -0.54 -14.98 10.96
C ALA A 311 -1.97 -15.17 11.51
N LEU A 312 -2.98 -15.03 10.65
CA LEU A 312 -4.38 -15.30 11.00
C LEU A 312 -4.55 -16.76 11.44
N LEU A 313 -4.01 -17.71 10.68
CA LEU A 313 -4.08 -19.13 11.01
C LEU A 313 -3.45 -19.42 12.38
N VAL A 314 -2.22 -18.95 12.62
CA VAL A 314 -1.53 -19.12 13.92
C VAL A 314 -2.35 -18.53 15.06
N GLN A 315 -2.85 -17.32 14.86
CA GLN A 315 -3.65 -16.61 15.85
C GLN A 315 -4.91 -17.38 16.23
N THR A 316 -5.68 -17.79 15.21
CA THR A 316 -6.92 -18.53 15.38
C THR A 316 -6.70 -19.85 16.13
N LEU A 317 -5.60 -20.57 15.85
CA LEU A 317 -5.29 -21.84 16.49
C LEU A 317 -4.73 -21.72 17.90
N THR A 318 -4.06 -20.62 18.22
CA THR A 318 -3.37 -20.47 19.49
C THR A 318 -4.17 -19.71 20.54
N GLY A 319 -5.38 -19.28 20.21
CA GLY A 319 -6.17 -18.39 21.08
C GLY A 319 -5.44 -17.09 21.40
N ALA A 320 -4.32 -16.83 20.72
CA ALA A 320 -3.65 -15.55 20.78
C ALA A 320 -4.69 -14.54 20.31
N PRO A 321 -4.81 -13.38 20.97
CA PRO A 321 -5.69 -12.35 20.48
C PRO A 321 -5.42 -12.16 18.98
N ARG A 322 -6.47 -12.23 18.15
CA ARG A 322 -6.99 -10.95 17.72
C ARG A 322 -5.92 -9.88 17.55
N ALA A 323 -5.01 -9.90 16.59
CA ALA A 323 -4.00 -8.86 16.42
C ALA A 323 -4.67 -7.64 15.77
N ALA A 324 -5.83 -7.26 16.30
CA ALA A 324 -5.95 -5.91 16.77
C ALA A 324 -4.99 -5.81 17.96
N ARG A 325 -3.80 -5.22 17.78
CA ARG A 325 -2.98 -4.83 18.93
C ARG A 325 -3.86 -3.92 19.79
N HIS A 326 -4.47 -4.47 20.83
CA HIS A 326 -5.17 -3.68 21.81
C HIS A 326 -4.16 -2.70 22.40
N ALA A 327 -4.62 -1.50 22.78
CA ALA A 327 -3.76 -0.54 23.45
C ALA A 327 -2.99 -1.21 24.60
N GLU A 328 -1.77 -0.74 24.84
CA GLU A 328 -0.84 -1.23 25.87
C GLU A 328 -0.62 -0.09 26.90
N PRO A 329 -1.60 0.22 27.77
CA PRO A 329 -1.55 1.43 28.60
C PRO A 329 -0.34 1.48 29.53
N GLN A 330 0.15 0.32 29.96
CA GLN A 330 1.33 0.25 30.81
C GLN A 330 2.61 0.63 30.05
N LEU A 331 2.74 0.22 28.78
CA LEU A 331 3.88 0.61 27.94
C LEU A 331 3.81 2.09 27.57
N VAL A 332 2.61 2.61 27.29
CA VAL A 332 2.38 4.05 27.11
C VAL A 332 2.79 4.81 28.36
N GLN A 333 2.39 4.36 29.55
CA GLN A 333 2.75 5.01 30.81
C GLN A 333 4.27 5.00 31.03
N ASP A 334 4.96 3.90 30.71
CA ASP A 334 6.43 3.85 30.78
C ASP A 334 7.09 4.87 29.85
N VAL A 335 6.53 5.11 28.66
CA VAL A 335 7.01 6.14 27.73
C VAL A 335 6.80 7.54 28.31
N LEU A 336 5.60 7.83 28.82
CA LEU A 336 5.26 9.13 29.41
C LEU A 336 6.08 9.44 30.68
N GLU A 337 6.52 8.41 31.40
CA GLU A 337 7.41 8.53 32.57
C GLU A 337 8.90 8.59 32.18
N GLY A 338 9.23 8.54 30.89
CA GLY A 338 10.61 8.61 30.38
C GLY A 338 11.42 7.32 30.60
N LYS A 339 10.77 6.21 30.97
CA LYS A 339 11.42 4.90 31.17
C LYS A 339 11.78 4.23 29.84
N ARG A 340 11.16 4.65 28.74
CA ARG A 340 11.37 4.13 27.38
C ARG A 340 11.70 5.27 26.42
N GLN A 341 12.64 5.00 25.53
CA GLN A 341 13.06 5.91 24.46
C GLN A 341 12.54 5.48 23.08
N GLU A 342 11.91 4.31 23.00
CA GLU A 342 11.27 3.79 21.79
C GLU A 342 9.84 3.37 22.12
N ALA A 343 8.90 3.68 21.22
CA ALA A 343 7.51 3.25 21.34
C ALA A 343 6.92 2.85 19.99
N ARG A 344 5.85 2.05 20.02
CA ARG A 344 5.02 1.72 18.85
C ARG A 344 3.70 2.46 18.93
N VAL A 345 3.20 3.01 17.82
CA VAL A 345 1.93 3.74 17.80
C VAL A 345 0.78 2.87 18.27
N SER A 346 0.77 1.58 17.90
CA SER A 346 -0.27 0.64 18.34
C SER A 346 -0.39 0.46 19.86
N TRP A 347 0.59 0.88 20.66
CA TRP A 347 0.46 0.90 22.11
C TRP A 347 -0.60 1.90 22.60
N TRP A 348 -0.89 2.96 21.83
CA TRP A 348 -2.02 3.86 22.11
C TRP A 348 -3.34 3.28 21.61
N GLY A 349 -3.30 2.47 20.55
CA GLY A 349 -4.44 1.81 19.93
C GLY A 349 -4.34 1.80 18.41
N PHE A 350 -5.33 1.19 17.76
CA PHE A 350 -5.50 1.17 16.32
C PHE A 350 -6.98 1.18 15.97
N ASP A 351 -7.38 2.05 15.05
CA ASP A 351 -8.72 2.09 14.47
C ASP A 351 -8.58 2.12 12.94
N PRO A 352 -9.05 1.07 12.24
CA PRO A 352 -8.95 0.97 10.79
C PRO A 352 -9.79 2.01 10.05
N GLU A 353 -10.78 2.63 10.70
CA GLU A 353 -11.58 3.72 10.14
C GLU A 353 -10.97 5.08 10.45
N ASP A 354 -10.38 5.27 11.64
CA ASP A 354 -9.88 6.58 12.09
C ASP A 354 -8.91 6.51 13.29
N SER A 355 -7.63 6.28 13.00
CA SER A 355 -6.55 6.21 14.00
C SER A 355 -6.02 7.58 14.47
N THR A 356 -6.67 8.69 14.12
CA THR A 356 -6.15 10.06 14.34
C THR A 356 -5.70 10.29 15.80
N ALA A 357 -6.54 9.91 16.77
CA ALA A 357 -6.26 10.16 18.18
C ALA A 357 -5.00 9.42 18.65
N TYR A 358 -4.87 8.13 18.31
CA TYR A 358 -3.73 7.30 18.70
C TYR A 358 -2.42 7.79 18.09
N LEU A 359 -2.45 8.13 16.80
CA LEU A 359 -1.31 8.70 16.09
C LEU A 359 -0.84 10.00 16.73
N GLN A 360 -1.78 10.92 16.99
CA GLN A 360 -1.45 12.24 17.51
C GLN A 360 -0.97 12.16 18.97
N GLU A 361 -1.56 11.30 19.81
CA GLU A 361 -1.08 11.08 21.18
C GLU A 361 0.30 10.44 21.22
N ALA A 362 0.57 9.46 20.36
CA ALA A 362 1.87 8.84 20.24
C ALA A 362 2.96 9.85 19.82
N ILE A 363 2.67 10.73 18.85
CA ILE A 363 3.55 11.85 18.47
C ILE A 363 3.76 12.80 19.66
N ASN A 364 2.66 13.20 20.33
CA ASN A 364 2.68 14.12 21.46
C ASN A 364 3.41 13.58 22.69
N SER A 365 3.63 12.26 22.78
CA SER A 365 4.46 11.65 23.82
C SER A 365 5.92 12.15 23.80
N LYS A 366 6.38 12.67 22.64
CA LYS A 366 7.77 13.08 22.41
C LYS A 366 8.79 11.98 22.71
N VAL A 367 8.38 10.72 22.60
CA VAL A 367 9.32 9.60 22.64
C VAL A 367 10.36 9.79 21.55
N GLN A 368 11.64 9.53 21.87
CA GLN A 368 12.75 9.80 20.97
C GLN A 368 12.59 9.06 19.64
N ARG A 369 12.18 7.79 19.68
CA ARG A 369 11.93 6.95 18.50
C ARG A 369 10.51 6.40 18.53
N LEU A 370 9.68 6.85 17.61
CA LEU A 370 8.31 6.40 17.45
C LEU A 370 8.19 5.52 16.20
N ILE A 371 7.75 4.27 16.39
CA ILE A 371 7.54 3.30 15.32
C ILE A 371 6.06 3.32 14.93
N LEU A 372 5.77 3.75 13.71
CA LEU A 372 4.49 3.50 13.05
C LEU A 372 4.51 2.07 12.50
N ASP A 373 4.04 1.15 13.33
CA ASP A 373 4.11 -0.29 13.09
C ASP A 373 3.01 -0.79 12.15
N ARG A 374 3.31 -1.82 11.35
CA ARG A 374 2.40 -2.34 10.32
C ARG A 374 1.15 -2.96 10.96
N GLN A 375 -0.02 -2.60 10.45
CA GLN A 375 -1.33 -3.09 10.89
C GLN A 375 -2.06 -3.87 9.76
N PRO A 376 -3.17 -4.59 10.06
CA PRO A 376 -3.95 -5.30 9.04
C PRO A 376 -4.53 -4.42 7.93
N SER A 377 -4.62 -3.11 8.15
CA SER A 377 -4.96 -2.09 7.16
C SER A 377 -4.12 -0.82 7.38
N ALA A 378 -4.25 0.15 6.48
CA ALA A 378 -3.60 1.44 6.61
C ALA A 378 -3.98 2.16 7.92
N TRP A 379 -3.06 2.97 8.43
CA TRP A 379 -3.33 3.96 9.46
C TRP A 379 -4.14 5.10 8.83
N ILE A 380 -5.46 5.08 9.02
CA ILE A 380 -6.34 6.14 8.50
C ILE A 380 -6.33 7.34 9.45
N THR A 381 -6.11 8.55 8.94
CA THR A 381 -5.96 9.74 9.81
C THR A 381 -6.49 11.02 9.19
N ARG A 382 -6.90 11.95 10.06
CA ARG A 382 -7.02 13.39 9.78
C ARG A 382 -5.64 14.07 9.86
N PRO A 383 -5.51 15.40 9.63
CA PRO A 383 -4.22 16.09 9.75
C PRO A 383 -3.51 15.82 11.08
N LEU A 384 -2.21 15.53 10.99
CA LEU A 384 -1.31 15.33 12.13
C LEU A 384 -0.30 16.47 12.25
N THR A 385 0.06 16.80 13.48
CA THR A 385 1.11 17.77 13.80
C THR A 385 2.28 17.08 14.48
N GLY A 386 3.46 17.18 13.89
CA GLY A 386 4.71 16.66 14.43
C GLY A 386 5.34 17.55 15.51
N VAL A 387 6.38 17.02 16.17
CA VAL A 387 7.11 17.68 17.26
C VAL A 387 8.62 17.63 17.02
N SER A 388 9.36 18.50 17.70
CA SER A 388 10.83 18.48 17.71
C SER A 388 11.40 17.23 18.41
N ASP A 389 12.67 16.94 18.14
CA ASP A 389 13.49 15.93 18.82
C ASP A 389 12.93 14.50 18.74
N GLN A 390 12.30 14.17 17.61
CA GLN A 390 11.65 12.89 17.40
C GLN A 390 12.01 12.26 16.05
N GLU A 391 12.33 10.98 16.11
CA GLU A 391 12.41 10.09 14.95
C GLU A 391 11.12 9.29 14.81
N ILE A 392 10.41 9.45 13.70
CA ILE A 392 9.25 8.65 13.33
C ILE A 392 9.67 7.65 12.25
N VAL A 393 9.61 6.36 12.58
CA VAL A 393 9.99 5.24 11.72
C VAL A 393 8.73 4.50 11.26
N PHE A 394 8.54 4.38 9.95
CA PHE A 394 7.47 3.62 9.35
C PHE A 394 8.01 2.22 9.06
N GLU A 395 7.43 1.18 9.66
CA GLU A 395 7.79 -0.19 9.30
C GLU A 395 7.52 -0.44 7.80
N ALA A 396 8.27 -1.36 7.18
CA ALA A 396 8.11 -1.68 5.77
C ALA A 396 6.67 -2.15 5.46
N GLY A 397 6.10 -1.67 4.35
CA GLY A 397 4.72 -1.93 3.97
C GLY A 397 3.65 -1.21 4.82
N THR A 398 4.03 -0.34 5.74
CA THR A 398 3.08 0.51 6.48
C THR A 398 2.57 1.64 5.59
N GLU A 399 1.25 1.84 5.59
CA GLU A 399 0.59 2.97 4.95
C GLU A 399 0.00 3.94 6.00
N LEU A 400 0.24 5.23 5.83
CA LEU A 400 -0.46 6.31 6.52
C LEU A 400 -1.33 7.04 5.49
N VAL A 401 -2.66 6.95 5.64
CA VAL A 401 -3.62 7.33 4.60
C VAL A 401 -4.59 8.39 5.11
N ALA A 402 -4.86 9.40 4.29
CA ALA A 402 -5.86 10.41 4.58
C ALA A 402 -7.26 9.79 4.77
N LEU A 403 -7.97 10.18 5.83
CA LEU A 403 -9.38 9.85 6.02
C LEU A 403 -10.23 10.49 4.90
N LYS A 404 -10.99 9.66 4.18
CA LYS A 404 -11.93 10.13 3.15
C LYS A 404 -13.00 11.03 3.77
N GLY A 405 -13.35 12.11 3.07
CA GLY A 405 -14.31 13.11 3.57
C GLY A 405 -13.73 14.12 4.57
N ALA A 406 -12.53 13.90 5.13
CA ALA A 406 -11.77 14.87 5.92
C ALA A 406 -10.93 15.81 5.02
N PHE A 407 -9.99 16.59 5.56
CA PHE A 407 -9.13 17.53 4.80
C PHE A 407 -9.91 18.63 4.04
N ARG A 408 -10.95 19.18 4.67
CA ARG A 408 -11.86 20.13 4.04
C ARG A 408 -11.24 21.51 3.84
N SER A 409 -10.36 21.93 4.75
CA SER A 409 -9.71 23.24 4.63
C SER A 409 -8.75 23.24 3.45
N ARG A 410 -8.51 24.43 2.90
CA ARG A 410 -7.64 24.58 1.73
C ARG A 410 -6.18 24.18 2.03
N GLY A 411 -5.69 24.42 3.25
CA GLY A 411 -4.32 24.16 3.67
C GLY A 411 -4.12 22.93 4.56
N ASP A 412 -5.11 22.02 4.62
CA ASP A 412 -4.98 20.81 5.43
C ASP A 412 -3.89 19.90 4.85
N CYS A 413 -2.83 19.65 5.61
CA CYS A 413 -1.74 18.75 5.23
C CYS A 413 -1.84 17.45 6.04
N LEU A 414 -1.36 16.33 5.48
CA LEU A 414 -1.43 15.05 6.19
C LEU A 414 -0.50 15.04 7.41
N LEU A 415 0.76 15.47 7.25
CA LEU A 415 1.71 15.62 8.35
C LEU A 415 2.41 16.99 8.29
N SER A 416 2.29 17.75 9.37
CA SER A 416 2.75 19.14 9.46
C SER A 416 3.81 19.33 10.55
N PHE A 417 4.90 20.02 10.24
CA PHE A 417 5.93 20.43 11.19
C PHE A 417 6.11 21.95 11.12
N ARG A 418 5.84 22.65 12.23
CA ARG A 418 5.98 24.12 12.30
C ARG A 418 7.03 24.46 13.34
N GLU A 419 8.09 25.13 12.91
CA GLU A 419 9.17 25.60 13.77
C GLU A 419 9.79 24.47 14.62
N CYS A 420 9.80 23.24 14.08
CA CYS A 420 10.40 22.07 14.73
C CYS A 420 11.90 21.97 14.44
N GLU A 421 12.63 21.35 15.38
CA GLU A 421 14.05 21.04 15.24
C GLU A 421 14.31 19.54 15.47
N ASN A 422 15.32 18.97 14.82
CA ASN A 422 15.76 17.57 15.00
C ASN A 422 14.65 16.56 14.70
N VAL A 423 14.09 16.63 13.50
CA VAL A 423 12.99 15.75 13.05
C VAL A 423 13.54 14.72 12.07
N VAL A 424 13.24 13.44 12.31
CA VAL A 424 13.51 12.37 11.33
C VAL A 424 12.19 11.68 10.97
N LEU A 425 11.89 11.63 9.69
CA LEU A 425 10.78 10.87 9.11
C LEU A 425 11.39 9.82 8.17
N ARG A 426 11.29 8.53 8.51
CA ARG A 426 11.88 7.48 7.67
C ARG A 426 11.02 6.25 7.50
N GLY A 427 11.04 5.66 6.31
CA GLY A 427 10.61 4.28 6.11
C GLY A 427 11.73 3.29 6.36
N ASP A 428 11.42 2.14 6.95
CA ASP A 428 12.32 0.99 6.95
C ASP A 428 12.38 0.42 5.53
N ARG A 429 13.60 0.18 5.05
CA ARG A 429 13.85 -0.37 3.72
C ARG A 429 13.66 -1.88 3.74
N PRO A 430 12.70 -2.45 3.01
CA PRO A 430 12.68 -3.88 2.80
C PRO A 430 13.77 -4.29 1.78
N ASP A 431 14.44 -5.42 2.02
CA ASP A 431 15.31 -6.06 1.01
C ASP A 431 14.51 -6.54 -0.21
N ALA A 432 13.22 -6.82 -0.01
CA ALA A 432 12.18 -7.00 -1.03
C ALA A 432 10.80 -6.68 -0.39
N GLY A 433 10.04 -5.75 -0.96
CA GLY A 433 8.73 -5.33 -0.43
C GLY A 433 8.34 -3.91 -0.85
N GLU A 434 7.09 -3.51 -0.59
CA GLU A 434 6.64 -2.14 -0.86
C GLU A 434 7.22 -1.15 0.15
N PRO A 435 7.67 0.04 -0.28
CA PRO A 435 8.14 1.07 0.63
C PRO A 435 7.00 1.53 1.55
N ALA A 436 7.35 2.01 2.74
CA ALA A 436 6.37 2.72 3.56
C ALA A 436 5.80 3.93 2.81
N CYS A 437 4.48 4.14 2.94
CA CYS A 437 3.75 5.05 2.08
C CYS A 437 2.92 6.07 2.89
N ILE A 438 2.98 7.33 2.46
CA ILE A 438 2.13 8.43 2.89
C ILE A 438 1.22 8.77 1.72
N ARG A 439 -0.09 8.58 1.87
CA ARG A 439 -1.03 8.68 0.74
C ARG A 439 -2.26 9.48 1.07
N MET A 440 -2.73 10.28 0.12
CA MET A 440 -4.04 10.93 0.19
C MET A 440 -4.94 10.47 -0.96
N HIS A 441 -6.05 11.17 -1.20
CA HIS A 441 -7.00 10.85 -2.27
C HIS A 441 -7.08 12.00 -3.26
N LYS A 442 -6.04 12.21 -4.07
CA LYS A 442 -5.96 13.29 -5.09
C LYS A 442 -7.27 13.52 -5.85
N GLN A 443 -7.94 12.45 -6.27
CA GLN A 443 -9.19 12.53 -7.04
C GLN A 443 -10.32 13.21 -6.24
N ASP A 444 -10.39 13.00 -4.93
CA ASP A 444 -11.38 13.61 -4.05
C ASP A 444 -11.22 15.14 -4.06
N TYR A 445 -9.98 15.64 -4.04
CA TYR A 445 -9.69 17.08 -3.97
C TYR A 445 -9.85 17.82 -5.31
N GLN A 446 -9.98 17.08 -6.42
CA GLN A 446 -10.18 17.62 -7.76
C GLN A 446 -11.65 17.87 -8.10
N SER A 447 -12.59 17.51 -7.21
CA SER A 447 -14.02 17.59 -7.48
C SER A 447 -14.84 17.99 -6.25
N ALA A 448 -16.11 18.37 -6.47
CA ALA A 448 -17.03 18.60 -5.36
C ALA A 448 -17.18 17.30 -4.54
N PRO A 449 -17.29 17.36 -3.20
CA PRO A 449 -17.61 18.54 -2.37
C PRO A 449 -16.39 19.31 -1.83
N TYR A 450 -15.18 19.09 -2.34
CA TYR A 450 -14.01 19.83 -1.87
C TYR A 450 -13.91 21.19 -2.56
N GLU A 451 -13.60 22.21 -1.77
CA GLU A 451 -13.18 23.48 -2.35
C GLU A 451 -11.84 23.28 -3.06
N LYS A 452 -11.74 23.79 -4.30
CA LYS A 452 -10.51 23.75 -5.09
C LYS A 452 -9.38 24.40 -4.30
N SER A 453 -8.32 23.66 -4.09
CA SER A 453 -7.10 24.11 -3.41
C SER A 453 -5.91 23.36 -3.97
N GLU A 454 -4.75 24.00 -3.89
CA GLU A 454 -3.46 23.44 -4.27
C GLU A 454 -2.56 23.20 -3.03
N TRP A 455 -3.05 23.46 -1.82
CA TRP A 455 -2.27 23.48 -0.57
C TRP A 455 -2.51 22.28 0.37
N ARG A 456 -3.08 21.18 -0.15
CA ARG A 456 -3.30 19.95 0.63
C ARG A 456 -2.10 19.00 0.55
N HIS A 457 -1.00 19.39 1.17
CA HIS A 457 0.29 18.71 1.02
C HIS A 457 0.36 17.38 1.81
N GLY A 458 1.21 16.46 1.36
CA GLY A 458 1.51 15.23 2.10
C GLY A 458 2.30 15.52 3.37
N VAL A 459 3.53 15.99 3.20
CA VAL A 459 4.41 16.42 4.30
C VAL A 459 4.74 17.90 4.13
N ALA A 460 4.56 18.70 5.18
CA ALA A 460 4.84 20.12 5.13
C ALA A 460 5.68 20.59 6.32
N CYS A 461 6.74 21.33 6.02
CA CYS A 461 7.66 21.93 6.99
C CYS A 461 7.63 23.46 6.84
N TRP A 462 7.50 24.18 7.96
CA TRP A 462 7.54 25.64 8.00
C TRP A 462 8.58 26.11 9.00
N GLY A 463 9.67 26.71 8.53
CA GLY A 463 10.73 27.25 9.40
C GLY A 463 11.42 26.19 10.26
N CYS A 464 11.50 24.94 9.79
CA CYS A 464 12.10 23.84 10.55
C CYS A 464 13.63 23.80 10.42
N ARG A 465 14.30 23.17 11.39
CA ARG A 465 15.75 22.98 11.38
C ARG A 465 16.16 21.52 11.59
N ASN A 466 17.21 21.08 10.90
CA ASN A 466 17.75 19.72 11.03
C ASN A 466 16.67 18.65 10.81
N VAL A 467 16.17 18.57 9.58
CA VAL A 467 15.09 17.67 9.18
C VAL A 467 15.62 16.62 8.21
N LEU A 468 15.30 15.35 8.45
CA LEU A 468 15.56 14.25 7.53
C LEU A 468 14.25 13.58 7.12
N ILE A 469 13.97 13.54 5.82
CA ILE A 469 12.87 12.75 5.23
C ILE A 469 13.50 11.70 4.31
N GLN A 470 13.33 10.41 4.59
CA GLN A 470 13.99 9.37 3.79
C GLN A 470 13.19 8.08 3.60
N ASP A 471 13.45 7.39 2.49
CA ASP A 471 12.97 6.03 2.21
C ASP A 471 11.43 5.88 2.29
N LEU A 472 10.72 6.80 1.66
CA LEU A 472 9.24 6.87 1.68
C LEU A 472 8.67 7.04 0.27
N ALA A 473 7.48 6.48 0.06
CA ALA A 473 6.59 6.91 -1.02
C ALA A 473 5.63 7.98 -0.50
N ILE A 474 5.45 9.07 -1.25
CA ILE A 474 4.47 10.13 -0.95
C ILE A 474 3.61 10.35 -2.18
N GLU A 475 2.35 9.93 -2.10
CA GLU A 475 1.53 9.74 -3.28
C GLU A 475 0.15 10.37 -3.21
N GLN A 476 -0.34 10.80 -4.38
CA GLN A 476 -1.71 11.23 -4.59
C GLN A 476 -2.16 12.32 -3.60
N THR A 477 -1.27 13.24 -3.24
CA THR A 477 -1.61 14.36 -2.37
C THR A 477 -2.53 15.35 -3.08
N GLY A 478 -3.31 16.12 -2.33
CA GLY A 478 -4.18 17.16 -2.87
C GLY A 478 -3.47 18.46 -3.25
N GLY A 479 -2.19 18.57 -2.91
CA GLY A 479 -1.28 19.64 -3.29
C GLY A 479 0.07 19.05 -3.68
N ASP A 480 1.10 19.40 -2.93
CA ASP A 480 2.47 18.92 -3.15
C ASP A 480 2.77 17.66 -2.34
N GLY A 481 3.74 16.86 -2.79
CA GLY A 481 4.24 15.73 -1.99
C GLY A 481 4.91 16.23 -0.72
N ILE A 482 5.97 17.03 -0.89
CA ILE A 482 6.69 17.71 0.20
C ILE A 482 6.67 19.22 -0.03
N TYR A 483 6.34 19.98 1.02
CA TYR A 483 6.31 21.44 0.98
C TYR A 483 7.26 22.04 2.03
N LEU A 484 8.25 22.83 1.59
CA LEU A 484 9.18 23.57 2.44
C LEU A 484 8.82 25.06 2.43
N GLY A 485 7.88 25.45 3.31
CA GLY A 485 7.38 26.81 3.47
C GLY A 485 8.10 27.63 4.53
N THR A 486 7.63 28.85 4.76
CA THR A 486 8.13 29.73 5.81
C THR A 486 7.23 29.75 7.04
N ALA A 487 7.80 29.92 8.22
CA ALA A 487 7.04 30.24 9.43
C ALA A 487 6.69 31.75 9.50
N ALA A 488 6.26 32.23 10.67
CA ALA A 488 6.14 33.67 10.92
C ALA A 488 7.49 34.37 10.65
N GLU A 489 7.44 35.65 10.27
CA GLU A 489 8.64 36.47 9.99
C GLU A 489 9.57 35.90 8.89
N GLN A 490 9.04 35.08 7.99
CA GLN A 490 9.78 34.54 6.82
C GLN A 490 11.00 33.69 7.23
N VAL A 491 10.93 33.02 8.40
CA VAL A 491 11.99 32.10 8.83
C VAL A 491 12.10 30.92 7.84
N PRO A 492 13.29 30.68 7.25
CA PRO A 492 13.52 29.61 6.28
C PRO A 492 13.65 28.25 6.97
N ASN A 493 13.46 27.18 6.21
CA ASN A 493 13.90 25.85 6.66
C ASN A 493 15.43 25.76 6.58
N ARG A 494 16.10 25.14 7.55
CA ARG A 494 17.56 25.04 7.61
C ARG A 494 18.03 23.61 7.78
N GLN A 495 19.08 23.20 7.06
CA GLN A 495 19.69 21.87 7.22
C GLN A 495 18.67 20.76 6.99
N VAL A 496 18.04 20.77 5.81
CA VAL A 496 17.01 19.78 5.44
C VAL A 496 17.61 18.78 4.46
N THR A 497 17.42 17.48 4.73
CA THR A 497 17.77 16.39 3.81
C THR A 497 16.51 15.62 3.40
N ILE A 498 16.26 15.52 2.11
CA ILE A 498 15.23 14.65 1.51
C ILE A 498 15.97 13.60 0.69
N ARG A 499 15.84 12.33 1.05
CA ARG A 499 16.66 11.27 0.48
C ARG A 499 15.83 10.05 0.09
N ARG A 500 15.88 9.65 -1.17
CA ARG A 500 15.22 8.41 -1.64
C ARG A 500 13.73 8.39 -1.34
N VAL A 501 13.11 9.51 -1.67
CA VAL A 501 11.65 9.67 -1.62
C VAL A 501 11.11 9.54 -3.03
N ASP A 502 10.03 8.78 -3.20
CA ASP A 502 9.24 8.71 -4.43
C ASP A 502 8.00 9.58 -4.27
N CYS A 503 8.01 10.78 -4.87
CA CYS A 503 6.84 11.63 -4.96
C CYS A 503 6.09 11.31 -6.25
N ASN A 504 4.94 10.66 -6.12
CA ASN A 504 4.24 10.07 -7.27
C ASN A 504 2.79 10.55 -7.36
N ALA A 505 2.41 11.01 -8.55
CA ALA A 505 1.05 11.37 -8.91
C ALA A 505 0.41 12.44 -8.03
N ASN A 506 1.18 13.38 -7.48
CA ASN A 506 0.67 14.48 -6.66
C ASN A 506 -0.11 15.52 -7.50
N HIS A 507 -0.93 16.34 -6.84
CA HIS A 507 -1.87 17.24 -7.52
C HIS A 507 -1.19 18.46 -8.14
N ARG A 508 -0.19 19.03 -7.46
CA ARG A 508 0.45 20.28 -7.88
C ARG A 508 1.94 20.11 -8.13
N GLN A 509 2.72 19.62 -7.17
CA GLN A 509 4.16 19.36 -7.34
C GLN A 509 4.59 18.03 -6.70
N GLY A 510 5.74 17.49 -7.11
CA GLY A 510 6.44 16.49 -6.30
C GLY A 510 6.98 17.12 -5.01
N ILE A 511 7.84 18.14 -5.16
CA ILE A 511 8.41 18.92 -4.04
C ILE A 511 8.33 20.41 -4.35
N SER A 512 7.89 21.21 -3.38
CA SER A 512 7.97 22.68 -3.40
C SER A 512 8.95 23.21 -2.38
N VAL A 513 9.84 24.10 -2.82
CA VAL A 513 10.82 24.79 -1.98
C VAL A 513 10.55 26.29 -2.06
N ILE A 514 9.86 26.81 -1.04
CA ILE A 514 9.58 28.24 -0.91
C ILE A 514 10.79 28.93 -0.30
N SER A 515 11.28 28.39 0.82
CA SER A 515 12.46 28.92 1.48
C SER A 515 13.25 27.86 2.23
N ALA A 516 14.53 27.74 1.87
CA ALA A 516 15.47 26.82 2.49
C ALA A 516 16.94 27.31 2.43
N GLU A 517 17.69 26.97 3.47
CA GLU A 517 19.14 27.12 3.56
C GLU A 517 19.77 25.78 3.90
N ASP A 518 20.86 25.41 3.24
CA ASP A 518 21.52 24.10 3.44
C ASP A 518 20.56 22.91 3.17
N LEU A 519 19.93 22.93 1.99
CA LEU A 519 19.01 21.88 1.53
C LEU A 519 19.75 20.86 0.67
N LEU A 520 19.57 19.57 0.98
CA LEU A 520 20.00 18.45 0.16
C LEU A 520 18.79 17.60 -0.24
N ILE A 521 18.52 17.48 -1.53
CA ILE A 521 17.56 16.53 -2.09
C ILE A 521 18.36 15.52 -2.91
N GLU A 522 18.31 14.23 -2.56
CA GLU A 522 19.09 13.23 -3.27
C GLU A 522 18.40 11.89 -3.51
N ASP A 523 18.75 11.26 -4.63
CA ASP A 523 18.28 9.91 -5.00
C ASP A 523 16.74 9.79 -5.04
N CYS A 524 16.03 10.88 -5.33
CA CYS A 524 14.56 10.94 -5.32
C CYS A 524 13.97 10.71 -6.72
N ARG A 525 12.71 10.25 -6.74
CA ARG A 525 11.89 10.14 -7.96
C ARG A 525 10.71 11.09 -7.84
N LEU A 526 10.48 11.90 -8.87
CA LEU A 526 9.47 12.96 -8.91
C LEU A 526 8.62 12.79 -10.16
N ARG A 527 7.47 12.13 -10.06
CA ARG A 527 6.81 11.58 -11.24
C ARG A 527 5.30 11.69 -11.26
N HIS A 528 4.75 11.75 -12.47
CA HIS A 528 3.30 11.72 -12.75
C HIS A 528 2.49 12.87 -12.14
N THR A 529 3.14 13.96 -11.71
CA THR A 529 2.45 15.14 -11.17
C THR A 529 1.48 15.71 -12.20
N SER A 530 0.23 15.94 -11.77
CA SER A 530 -0.82 16.46 -12.66
C SER A 530 -2.02 17.01 -11.86
N GLY A 531 -2.61 18.12 -12.29
CA GLY A 531 -3.75 18.71 -11.59
C GLY A 531 -3.77 20.22 -11.66
N THR A 532 -3.09 20.89 -10.72
CA THR A 532 -2.96 22.36 -10.71
C THR A 532 -1.56 22.76 -11.12
N ALA A 533 -1.47 23.74 -12.03
CA ALA A 533 -0.22 24.30 -12.52
C ALA A 533 0.70 24.75 -11.36
N PRO A 534 2.03 24.58 -11.50
CA PRO A 534 2.73 24.23 -12.74
C PRO A 534 2.89 22.72 -12.99
N GLN A 535 2.48 21.84 -12.09
CA GLN A 535 2.49 20.37 -12.32
C GLN A 535 3.90 19.77 -12.45
N ALA A 536 4.90 20.37 -11.80
CA ALA A 536 6.31 20.04 -11.91
C ALA A 536 6.75 18.86 -11.02
N GLY A 537 7.91 18.29 -11.36
CA GLY A 537 8.59 17.34 -10.48
C GLY A 537 9.06 18.02 -9.20
N ILE A 538 9.82 19.11 -9.35
CA ILE A 538 10.24 20.00 -8.25
C ILE A 538 10.08 21.46 -8.67
N ASP A 539 9.73 22.32 -7.73
CA ASP A 539 9.64 23.77 -7.92
C ASP A 539 10.32 24.55 -6.80
N PHE A 540 11.25 25.44 -7.18
CA PHE A 540 11.82 26.45 -6.30
C PHE A 540 11.05 27.76 -6.50
N GLU A 541 10.05 28.01 -5.65
CA GLU A 541 9.02 29.04 -5.85
C GLU A 541 8.83 29.91 -4.58
N PRO A 542 9.80 30.77 -4.25
CA PRO A 542 9.67 31.71 -3.15
C PRO A 542 8.47 32.63 -3.37
N ASN A 543 7.80 33.03 -2.28
CA ASN A 543 6.59 33.84 -2.29
C ASN A 543 6.82 35.28 -1.82
N HIS A 544 7.99 35.58 -1.26
CA HIS A 544 8.31 36.88 -0.71
C HIS A 544 9.80 37.25 -0.95
N PRO A 545 10.15 38.54 -1.13
CA PRO A 545 11.55 38.94 -1.33
C PRO A 545 12.53 38.58 -0.20
N ALA A 546 12.03 38.31 0.99
CA ALA A 546 12.82 37.89 2.15
C ALA A 546 13.04 36.36 2.22
N ASP A 547 12.40 35.59 1.35
CA ASP A 547 12.61 34.15 1.27
C ASP A 547 14.03 33.85 0.79
N SER A 548 14.62 32.79 1.36
CA SER A 548 15.99 32.37 1.12
C SER A 548 16.05 31.07 0.33
N LEU A 549 16.90 31.01 -0.70
CA LEU A 549 17.24 29.81 -1.48
C LEU A 549 18.76 29.66 -1.55
N VAL A 550 19.39 29.28 -0.45
CA VAL A 550 20.84 29.36 -0.29
C VAL A 550 21.43 27.97 -0.05
N ARG A 551 22.42 27.59 -0.85
CA ARG A 551 23.10 26.27 -0.77
C ARG A 551 22.10 25.11 -0.89
N CYS A 552 21.23 25.20 -1.88
CA CYS A 552 20.28 24.15 -2.23
C CYS A 552 20.90 23.20 -3.27
N VAL A 553 21.00 21.91 -2.95
CA VAL A 553 21.58 20.89 -3.82
C VAL A 553 20.53 19.82 -4.12
N VAL A 554 20.31 19.55 -5.40
CA VAL A 554 19.50 18.42 -5.88
C VAL A 554 20.43 17.50 -6.65
N ARG A 555 20.59 16.24 -6.20
CA ARG A 555 21.53 15.31 -6.85
C ARG A 555 20.99 13.91 -7.08
N ARG A 556 21.32 13.32 -8.22
CA ARG A 556 20.89 11.94 -8.59
C ARG A 556 19.36 11.76 -8.52
N CYS A 557 18.60 12.81 -8.78
CA CYS A 557 17.14 12.78 -8.80
C CYS A 557 16.63 12.61 -10.23
N THR A 558 15.49 11.93 -10.37
CA THR A 558 14.79 11.77 -11.66
C THR A 558 13.42 12.44 -11.60
N ALA A 559 13.17 13.38 -12.50
CA ALA A 559 11.85 13.97 -12.71
C ALA A 559 11.26 13.45 -14.03
N GLU A 560 10.21 12.63 -13.96
CA GLU A 560 9.70 11.92 -15.14
C GLU A 560 8.18 11.95 -15.28
N HIS A 561 7.70 12.03 -16.52
CA HIS A 561 6.28 11.91 -16.85
C HIS A 561 5.35 12.90 -16.11
N ASN A 562 5.87 14.07 -15.73
CA ASN A 562 5.06 15.14 -15.14
C ASN A 562 4.32 15.91 -16.22
N ALA A 563 3.13 16.42 -15.90
CA ALA A 563 2.38 17.28 -16.80
C ALA A 563 2.96 18.71 -16.90
N GLY A 564 3.86 19.06 -15.99
CA GLY A 564 4.64 20.31 -15.97
C GLY A 564 6.11 20.11 -16.34
N THR A 565 6.95 21.02 -15.85
CA THR A 565 8.41 20.97 -15.99
C THR A 565 9.03 19.89 -15.08
N GLY A 566 10.14 19.27 -15.50
CA GLY A 566 10.90 18.38 -14.61
C GLY A 566 11.44 19.12 -13.37
N PHE A 567 12.32 20.10 -13.60
CA PHE A 567 12.94 20.97 -12.60
C PHE A 567 12.58 22.44 -12.85
N GLN A 568 11.62 22.95 -12.08
CA GLN A 568 11.17 24.34 -12.14
C GLN A 568 11.95 25.19 -11.11
N ILE A 569 12.44 26.35 -11.57
CA ILE A 569 13.11 27.35 -10.74
C ILE A 569 12.39 28.68 -11.02
N CYS A 570 11.51 29.09 -10.11
CA CYS A 570 10.57 30.17 -10.30
C CYS A 570 10.71 31.27 -9.23
N PRO A 571 11.85 31.99 -9.13
CA PRO A 571 12.06 33.01 -8.12
C PRO A 571 11.37 34.34 -8.45
N GLN A 572 10.12 34.28 -8.96
CA GLN A 572 9.41 35.45 -9.49
C GLN A 572 9.08 36.50 -8.43
N PHE A 573 8.99 36.09 -7.15
CA PHE A 573 8.74 36.99 -6.03
C PHE A 573 10.02 37.42 -5.30
N LEU A 574 11.20 36.94 -5.71
CA LEU A 574 12.47 37.52 -5.27
C LEU A 574 12.80 38.76 -6.10
N ASN A 575 13.74 39.56 -5.62
CA ASN A 575 14.22 40.71 -6.36
C ASN A 575 15.72 40.97 -6.12
N SER A 576 16.26 42.05 -6.68
CA SER A 576 17.67 42.41 -6.62
C SER A 576 18.18 42.73 -5.22
N THR A 577 17.29 42.89 -4.24
CA THR A 577 17.64 43.07 -2.81
C THR A 577 17.56 41.77 -2.01
N SER A 578 16.97 40.71 -2.58
CA SER A 578 16.93 39.39 -1.98
C SER A 578 18.34 38.82 -1.83
N THR A 579 18.51 37.92 -0.86
CA THR A 579 19.73 37.14 -0.72
C THR A 579 20.01 36.38 -2.03
N PRO A 580 21.25 36.45 -2.58
CA PRO A 580 21.56 35.76 -3.82
C PRO A 580 21.27 34.26 -3.75
N ILE A 581 20.55 33.75 -4.75
CA ILE A 581 20.19 32.33 -4.80
C ILE A 581 21.42 31.46 -5.07
N SER A 582 21.43 30.24 -4.54
CA SER A 582 22.48 29.25 -4.83
C SER A 582 21.84 27.86 -4.93
N ILE A 583 21.63 27.42 -6.16
CA ILE A 583 21.00 26.13 -6.50
C ILE A 583 21.96 25.32 -7.36
N HIS A 584 22.14 24.04 -7.03
CA HIS A 584 22.96 23.10 -7.79
C HIS A 584 22.17 21.84 -8.13
N LEU A 585 21.92 21.62 -9.41
CA LEU A 585 21.39 20.37 -9.96
C LEU A 585 22.56 19.51 -10.44
N ASP A 586 22.75 18.32 -9.86
CA ASP A 586 23.90 17.45 -10.16
C ASP A 586 23.47 16.01 -10.47
N GLN A 587 23.94 15.44 -11.59
CA GLN A 587 23.60 14.06 -11.97
C GLN A 587 22.08 13.79 -12.02
N CYS A 588 21.29 14.80 -12.34
CA CYS A 588 19.83 14.69 -12.38
C CYS A 588 19.35 14.33 -13.79
N ILE A 589 18.18 13.70 -13.86
CA ILE A 589 17.54 13.27 -15.09
C ILE A 589 16.16 13.92 -15.18
N SER A 590 15.86 14.58 -16.28
CA SER A 590 14.50 14.95 -16.68
C SER A 590 14.11 14.11 -17.89
N ARG A 591 12.91 13.51 -17.84
CA ARG A 591 12.45 12.66 -18.93
C ARG A 591 10.95 12.70 -19.15
N ASN A 592 10.52 12.76 -20.41
CA ASN A 592 9.12 12.58 -20.83
C ASN A 592 8.13 13.53 -20.12
N ASN A 593 8.56 14.71 -19.66
CA ASN A 593 7.66 15.68 -19.08
C ASN A 593 6.92 16.47 -20.18
N GLN A 594 5.72 16.97 -19.88
CA GLN A 594 4.90 17.70 -20.86
C GLN A 594 5.30 19.17 -21.02
N GLN A 595 6.27 19.66 -20.24
CA GLN A 595 6.88 20.97 -20.44
C GLN A 595 8.41 20.87 -20.59
N HIS A 596 9.16 21.76 -19.94
CA HIS A 596 10.61 21.84 -20.04
C HIS A 596 11.30 20.76 -19.19
N ALA A 597 12.56 20.46 -19.49
CA ALA A 597 13.41 19.73 -18.55
C ALA A 597 13.78 20.61 -17.35
N ILE A 598 14.35 21.77 -17.66
CA ILE A 598 14.71 22.80 -16.68
C ILE A 598 14.09 24.12 -17.13
N HIS A 599 13.39 24.79 -16.23
CA HIS A 599 12.81 26.10 -16.49
C HIS A 599 13.18 27.09 -15.39
N LEU A 600 14.04 28.05 -15.71
CA LEU A 600 14.27 29.23 -14.90
C LEU A 600 13.32 30.33 -15.38
N CYS A 601 12.38 30.73 -14.53
CA CYS A 601 11.49 31.86 -14.78
C CYS A 601 11.72 32.91 -13.68
N SER A 602 12.60 33.87 -13.97
CA SER A 602 13.03 34.88 -12.99
C SER A 602 11.99 36.00 -12.81
N ALA A 603 12.21 36.89 -11.84
CA ALA A 603 11.29 37.99 -11.59
C ALA A 603 11.20 38.96 -12.78
N PRO A 604 9.98 39.36 -13.18
CA PRO A 604 9.78 40.26 -14.31
C PRO A 604 10.26 41.70 -14.04
N GLU A 605 10.50 42.04 -12.78
CA GLU A 605 11.02 43.33 -12.35
C GLU A 605 12.17 43.12 -11.36
N SER A 606 13.31 43.76 -11.59
CA SER A 606 14.49 43.71 -10.69
C SER A 606 14.86 42.29 -10.22
N PRO A 607 15.16 41.33 -11.11
CA PRO A 607 15.43 39.93 -10.76
C PRO A 607 16.59 39.75 -9.76
N PRO A 608 16.54 38.66 -8.97
CA PRO A 608 17.59 38.35 -8.00
C PRO A 608 18.92 38.02 -8.66
N ALA A 609 20.00 38.26 -7.92
CA ALA A 609 21.33 37.73 -8.24
C ALA A 609 21.47 36.29 -7.72
N GLY A 610 22.59 35.65 -8.07
CA GLY A 610 22.93 34.32 -7.56
C GLY A 610 23.42 33.39 -8.65
N GLN A 611 23.29 32.09 -8.40
CA GLN A 611 23.82 31.05 -9.27
C GLN A 611 22.87 29.84 -9.34
N LEU A 612 22.66 29.36 -10.57
CA LEU A 612 22.09 28.06 -10.90
C LEU A 612 23.16 27.24 -11.61
N ARG A 613 23.72 26.25 -10.92
CA ARG A 613 24.68 25.30 -11.49
C ARG A 613 23.95 24.03 -11.89
N ILE A 614 24.23 23.54 -13.08
CA ILE A 614 23.64 22.33 -13.65
C ILE A 614 24.79 21.49 -14.17
N THR A 615 25.10 20.37 -13.49
CA THR A 615 26.24 19.52 -13.83
C THR A 615 25.80 18.09 -14.08
N ARG A 616 26.34 17.45 -15.11
CA ARG A 616 26.08 16.02 -15.41
C ARG A 616 24.58 15.71 -15.56
N PHE A 617 23.83 16.65 -16.13
CA PHE A 617 22.39 16.55 -16.28
C PHE A 617 22.02 15.84 -17.59
N LEU A 618 20.94 15.06 -17.56
CA LEU A 618 20.32 14.48 -18.76
C LEU A 618 18.89 14.99 -18.92
N ALA A 619 18.62 15.72 -20.00
CA ALA A 619 17.27 16.00 -20.47
C ALA A 619 16.95 15.10 -21.66
N GLU A 620 15.83 14.38 -21.63
CA GLU A 620 15.46 13.41 -22.65
C GLU A 620 13.95 13.40 -22.92
N HIS A 621 13.54 13.63 -24.17
CA HIS A 621 12.13 13.53 -24.59
C HIS A 621 11.14 14.47 -23.87
N ASP A 622 11.62 15.53 -23.22
CA ASP A 622 10.75 16.57 -22.68
C ASP A 622 10.07 17.35 -23.83
N ALA A 623 8.78 17.63 -23.66
CA ALA A 623 7.90 18.17 -24.69
C ALA A 623 8.29 19.58 -25.17
N MET A 624 8.89 20.39 -24.28
CA MET A 624 9.42 21.73 -24.54
C MET A 624 10.96 21.75 -24.37
N ALA A 625 11.57 22.93 -24.23
CA ALA A 625 13.03 23.09 -24.18
C ALA A 625 13.72 22.21 -23.11
N GLY A 626 14.94 21.77 -23.43
CA GLY A 626 15.84 21.12 -22.49
C GLY A 626 16.27 22.07 -21.36
N LEU A 627 16.57 23.33 -21.73
CA LEU A 627 16.76 24.44 -20.79
C LEU A 627 16.03 25.68 -21.32
N SER A 628 15.10 26.19 -20.53
CA SER A 628 14.40 27.47 -20.76
C SER A 628 14.81 28.47 -19.69
N VAL A 629 15.39 29.59 -20.10
CA VAL A 629 15.75 30.71 -19.24
C VAL A 629 14.92 31.91 -19.65
N GLN A 630 14.01 32.33 -18.78
CA GLN A 630 13.11 33.45 -19.01
C GLN A 630 13.33 34.54 -17.96
N PHE A 631 13.21 35.79 -18.43
CA PHE A 631 13.30 36.99 -17.60
C PHE A 631 14.65 37.18 -16.91
N ASN A 632 15.74 36.66 -17.49
CA ASN A 632 17.08 36.75 -16.90
C ASN A 632 18.00 37.70 -17.70
N PRO A 633 18.28 38.92 -17.18
CA PRO A 633 19.28 39.80 -17.76
C PRO A 633 20.70 39.32 -17.43
N PHE A 634 21.68 39.81 -18.18
CA PHE A 634 23.09 39.39 -18.09
C PHE A 634 23.77 39.54 -16.71
N ASN A 635 23.19 40.31 -15.80
CA ASN A 635 23.71 40.59 -14.45
C ASN A 635 22.81 40.06 -13.32
N ALA A 636 21.83 39.20 -13.62
CA ALA A 636 20.99 38.53 -12.63
C ALA A 636 21.57 37.14 -12.28
N VAL A 637 20.73 36.10 -12.24
CA VAL A 637 21.16 34.73 -11.92
C VAL A 637 22.18 34.28 -12.95
N ARG A 638 23.32 33.77 -12.49
CA ARG A 638 24.35 33.12 -13.31
C ARG A 638 23.97 31.66 -13.53
N ILE A 639 23.74 31.29 -14.78
CA ILE A 639 23.39 29.92 -15.17
C ILE A 639 24.62 29.24 -15.77
N GLU A 640 25.00 28.09 -15.22
CA GLU A 640 26.11 27.29 -15.70
C GLU A 640 25.61 25.88 -16.01
N LEU A 641 25.71 25.48 -17.27
CA LEU A 641 25.40 24.14 -17.75
C LEU A 641 26.71 23.43 -18.14
N GLU A 642 27.08 22.40 -17.40
CA GLU A 642 28.37 21.70 -17.52
C GLU A 642 28.16 20.18 -17.64
N ASP A 643 28.94 19.54 -18.50
CA ASP A 643 28.98 18.08 -18.69
C ASP A 643 27.59 17.45 -18.90
N SER A 644 26.69 18.17 -19.57
CA SER A 644 25.27 17.82 -19.62
C SER A 644 24.81 17.49 -21.04
N ILE A 645 23.79 16.64 -21.14
CA ILE A 645 23.22 16.17 -22.42
C ILE A 645 21.77 16.61 -22.49
N LEU A 646 21.43 17.35 -23.55
CA LEU A 646 20.06 17.67 -23.94
C LEU A 646 19.76 16.88 -25.20
N ARG A 647 18.87 15.90 -25.11
CA ARG A 647 18.60 14.98 -26.21
C ARG A 647 17.12 14.93 -26.50
N ASP A 648 16.77 15.06 -27.78
CA ASP A 648 15.41 14.86 -28.25
C ASP A 648 14.40 15.70 -27.44
N CYS A 649 14.74 16.95 -27.09
CA CYS A 649 13.86 17.87 -26.39
C CYS A 649 13.03 18.71 -27.37
N ALA A 650 11.99 19.36 -26.86
CA ALA A 650 11.07 20.20 -27.64
C ALA A 650 10.47 19.44 -28.83
N LEU A 651 9.99 18.21 -28.56
CA LEU A 651 9.48 17.33 -29.61
C LEU A 651 8.08 17.71 -30.05
N THR A 652 7.22 18.11 -29.14
CA THR A 652 5.79 18.33 -29.40
C THR A 652 5.45 19.82 -29.56
N ASP A 653 6.16 20.71 -28.86
CA ASP A 653 6.02 22.15 -29.06
C ASP A 653 7.13 22.69 -29.99
N GLN A 654 6.73 23.13 -31.18
CA GLN A 654 7.65 23.66 -32.19
C GLN A 654 8.11 25.10 -31.91
N PHE A 655 7.48 25.81 -30.97
CA PHE A 655 7.92 27.15 -30.59
C PHE A 655 9.31 27.13 -29.94
N PHE A 656 9.58 26.09 -29.14
CA PHE A 656 10.82 25.97 -28.38
C PHE A 656 11.87 25.16 -29.15
N PRO A 657 13.13 25.59 -29.15
CA PRO A 657 14.28 24.73 -29.45
C PRO A 657 14.77 24.03 -28.16
N PRO A 658 15.82 23.17 -28.23
CA PRO A 658 16.46 22.60 -27.05
C PRO A 658 16.93 23.63 -26.00
N LEU A 659 17.42 24.80 -26.43
CA LEU A 659 17.87 25.89 -25.54
C LEU A 659 17.09 27.18 -25.83
N TYR A 660 16.43 27.74 -24.82
CA TYR A 660 15.65 28.96 -24.98
C TYR A 660 16.12 30.04 -24.00
N LEU A 661 16.34 31.26 -24.50
CA LEU A 661 16.71 32.42 -23.71
C LEU A 661 15.77 33.59 -24.01
N GLN A 662 15.25 34.21 -22.94
CA GLN A 662 14.44 35.42 -23.01
C GLN A 662 14.87 36.41 -21.92
N GLY A 663 15.17 37.64 -22.32
CA GLY A 663 15.47 38.74 -21.42
C GLY A 663 14.23 39.44 -20.85
N LEU A 664 14.45 40.53 -20.11
CA LEU A 664 13.40 41.38 -19.60
C LEU A 664 12.98 42.43 -20.62
N GLU A 665 11.75 42.31 -21.15
CA GLU A 665 11.25 43.27 -22.13
C GLU A 665 11.03 44.66 -21.52
N ALA A 666 10.72 44.78 -20.22
CA ALA A 666 10.39 46.07 -19.58
C ALA A 666 11.61 46.94 -19.22
N ASP A 667 12.79 46.35 -19.09
CA ASP A 667 13.92 46.92 -18.34
C ASP A 667 15.13 47.33 -19.22
N GLY A 668 15.07 47.08 -20.52
CA GLY A 668 16.12 47.49 -21.48
C GLY A 668 17.46 46.74 -21.33
N ARG A 669 17.66 45.96 -20.28
CA ARG A 669 18.88 45.16 -20.06
C ARG A 669 18.96 43.98 -21.05
N PRO A 670 20.16 43.69 -21.62
CA PRO A 670 20.38 42.51 -22.44
C PRO A 670 20.05 41.21 -21.69
N ALA A 671 19.48 40.24 -22.41
CA ALA A 671 19.33 38.86 -21.90
C ALA A 671 20.72 38.23 -21.69
N GLY A 672 20.89 37.32 -20.73
CA GLY A 672 22.19 36.68 -20.60
C GLY A 672 22.52 35.90 -19.34
N ASN A 673 23.83 35.86 -19.07
CA ASN A 673 24.48 35.17 -17.95
C ASN A 673 24.35 33.63 -18.02
N LEU A 674 24.42 33.09 -19.24
CA LEU A 674 24.25 31.67 -19.53
C LEU A 674 25.54 31.09 -20.10
N HIS A 675 26.13 30.14 -19.39
CA HIS A 675 27.46 29.61 -19.70
C HIS A 675 27.42 28.11 -19.92
N PHE A 676 28.06 27.66 -20.99
CA PHE A 676 28.13 26.26 -21.39
C PHE A 676 29.56 25.73 -21.25
N LYS A 677 29.69 24.48 -20.80
CA LYS A 677 30.96 23.76 -20.79
C LYS A 677 30.74 22.28 -21.05
N ASN A 678 31.28 21.76 -22.15
CA ASN A 678 31.11 20.35 -22.52
C ASN A 678 29.64 19.91 -22.56
N VAL A 679 28.79 20.72 -23.19
CA VAL A 679 27.34 20.43 -23.33
C VAL A 679 27.09 19.73 -24.65
N THR A 680 26.37 18.61 -24.65
CA THR A 680 25.93 17.96 -25.88
C THR A 680 24.46 18.24 -26.13
N VAL A 681 24.13 18.80 -27.29
CA VAL A 681 22.76 18.91 -27.79
C VAL A 681 22.58 17.88 -28.90
N LYS A 682 21.74 16.87 -28.67
CA LYS A 682 21.35 15.90 -29.69
C LYS A 682 19.97 16.26 -30.23
N ASP A 683 19.95 16.70 -31.49
CA ASP A 683 18.73 17.12 -32.18
C ASP A 683 18.86 16.87 -33.69
N ASP A 684 18.20 15.80 -34.15
CA ASP A 684 18.19 15.37 -35.54
C ASP A 684 17.33 16.29 -36.44
N ARG A 685 16.53 17.19 -35.86
CA ARG A 685 15.70 18.14 -36.61
C ARG A 685 16.56 19.26 -37.20
N ASP A 686 16.28 19.63 -38.44
CA ASP A 686 16.91 20.78 -39.07
C ASP A 686 16.30 22.10 -38.57
N ARG A 687 16.78 22.55 -37.40
CA ARG A 687 16.36 23.79 -36.73
C ARG A 687 17.49 24.39 -35.90
N PRO A 688 17.39 25.67 -35.48
CA PRO A 688 18.29 26.25 -34.49
C PRO A 688 18.22 25.51 -33.15
N ILE A 689 19.37 25.32 -32.49
CA ILE A 689 19.42 24.68 -31.17
C ILE A 689 19.25 25.66 -30.01
N LEU A 690 19.52 26.95 -30.27
CA LEU A 690 19.33 28.06 -29.37
C LEU A 690 18.39 29.07 -30.03
N LYS A 691 17.40 29.54 -29.29
CA LYS A 691 16.56 30.67 -29.68
C LYS A 691 16.67 31.76 -28.62
N ILE A 692 16.92 32.98 -29.08
CA ILE A 692 16.99 34.15 -28.21
C ILE A 692 15.85 35.08 -28.58
N ARG A 693 14.93 35.29 -27.64
CA ARG A 693 13.81 36.19 -27.83
C ARG A 693 14.15 37.59 -27.32
N ASP A 694 14.34 38.51 -28.26
CA ASP A 694 14.67 39.91 -27.99
C ASP A 694 13.73 40.88 -28.74
N ARG A 695 12.48 40.99 -28.27
CA ARG A 695 11.44 41.80 -28.94
C ARG A 695 11.76 43.29 -29.05
N LYS A 696 12.63 43.83 -28.18
CA LYS A 696 12.94 45.26 -28.13
C LYS A 696 14.34 45.61 -28.67
N GLY A 697 15.12 44.61 -29.09
CA GLY A 697 16.49 44.83 -29.54
C GLY A 697 17.45 45.22 -28.42
N ASN A 698 17.20 44.76 -27.19
CA ASN A 698 18.05 45.03 -26.03
C ASN A 698 19.39 44.27 -26.09
N GLY A 699 19.48 43.27 -26.96
CA GLY A 699 20.66 42.45 -27.17
C GLY A 699 20.83 41.31 -26.18
N VAL A 700 21.99 40.67 -26.29
CA VAL A 700 22.42 39.52 -25.48
C VAL A 700 23.83 39.81 -24.99
N GLN A 701 24.13 39.46 -23.74
CA GLN A 701 25.45 39.65 -23.15
C GLN A 701 25.79 38.50 -22.20
N SER A 702 27.08 38.18 -22.05
CA SER A 702 27.54 37.12 -21.14
C SER A 702 26.88 35.76 -21.42
N VAL A 703 26.72 35.42 -22.69
CA VAL A 703 26.33 34.08 -23.13
C VAL A 703 27.53 33.47 -23.83
N THR A 704 28.16 32.46 -23.22
CA THR A 704 29.46 31.96 -23.69
C THR A 704 29.61 30.46 -23.47
N GLY A 705 30.56 29.82 -24.16
CA GLY A 705 30.95 28.45 -23.87
C GLY A 705 31.11 27.56 -25.08
N ASP A 706 31.08 26.25 -24.86
CA ASP A 706 31.19 25.23 -25.90
C ASP A 706 30.02 24.23 -25.86
N ILE A 707 29.47 23.96 -27.05
CA ILE A 707 28.40 22.98 -27.27
C ILE A 707 28.84 22.01 -28.37
N ILE A 708 28.54 20.73 -28.20
CA ILE A 708 28.63 19.72 -29.25
C ILE A 708 27.22 19.45 -29.77
N LEU A 709 26.95 19.82 -31.01
CA LEU A 709 25.72 19.46 -31.71
C LEU A 709 25.87 18.07 -32.34
N GLU A 710 25.08 17.10 -31.88
CA GLU A 710 24.92 15.80 -32.54
C GLU A 710 23.62 15.83 -33.38
N ARG A 711 23.77 15.68 -34.70
CA ARG A 711 22.65 15.67 -35.66
C ARG A 711 22.90 14.60 -36.72
N ASN A 712 21.96 13.67 -36.87
CA ASN A 712 22.03 12.52 -37.78
C ASN A 712 23.34 11.73 -37.62
N GLY A 713 23.81 11.57 -36.38
CA GLY A 713 25.08 10.91 -36.05
C GLY A 713 26.35 11.72 -36.31
N GLN A 714 26.25 12.92 -36.89
CA GLN A 714 27.38 13.84 -37.07
C GLN A 714 27.54 14.73 -35.83
N ARG A 715 28.76 14.86 -35.32
CA ARG A 715 29.11 15.73 -34.19
C ARG A 715 29.80 17.00 -34.70
N THR A 716 29.24 18.16 -34.37
CA THR A 716 29.74 19.47 -34.78
C THR A 716 30.01 20.33 -33.54
N PRO A 717 31.27 20.74 -33.28
CA PRO A 717 31.57 21.66 -32.20
C PRO A 717 31.05 23.07 -32.53
N ILE A 718 30.45 23.72 -31.55
CA ILE A 718 29.95 25.10 -31.61
C ILE A 718 30.62 25.87 -30.47
N ILE A 719 31.35 26.91 -30.83
CA ILE A 719 31.82 27.90 -29.87
C ILE A 719 30.75 28.97 -29.77
N VAL A 720 30.22 29.16 -28.56
CA VAL A 720 29.24 30.18 -28.25
C VAL A 720 30.00 31.46 -27.89
N ASP A 721 30.08 32.35 -28.86
CA ASP A 721 30.63 33.70 -28.75
C ASP A 721 29.67 34.74 -29.37
N ASP A 722 30.01 36.02 -29.27
CA ASP A 722 29.16 37.10 -29.77
C ASP A 722 28.85 36.97 -31.28
N ALA A 723 29.82 36.49 -32.08
CA ALA A 723 29.65 36.30 -33.52
C ALA A 723 28.65 35.19 -33.84
N TRP A 724 28.71 34.06 -33.12
CA TRP A 724 27.73 32.99 -33.28
C TRP A 724 26.33 33.43 -32.80
N LEU A 725 26.24 34.15 -31.69
CA LEU A 725 24.97 34.64 -31.15
C LEU A 725 24.26 35.61 -32.09
N GLU A 726 24.98 36.44 -32.84
CA GLU A 726 24.39 37.30 -33.87
C GLU A 726 23.63 36.51 -34.93
N THR A 727 24.07 35.29 -35.26
CA THR A 727 23.38 34.41 -36.22
C THR A 727 22.09 33.77 -35.68
N MET A 728 21.86 33.85 -34.36
CA MET A 728 20.73 33.21 -33.66
C MET A 728 19.64 34.21 -33.23
N ARG A 729 19.77 35.50 -33.56
CA ARG A 729 18.78 36.54 -33.24
C ARG A 729 17.64 36.52 -34.25
N GLU A 730 16.40 36.46 -33.75
CA GLU A 730 15.15 36.61 -34.52
C GLU A 730 14.46 37.94 -34.21
#